data_AF-A0A8S1XFH4-F1
#
_entry.id   AF-A0A8S1XFH4-F1
#
_cell.length_a   1.000
_cell.length_b   1.000
_cell.length_c   1.000
_cell.angle_alpha   90.00
_cell.angle_beta   90.00
_cell.angle_gamma   90.00
#
_symmetry.space_group_name_H-M   'P 1'
#
loop_
_entity.id
_entity.type
_entity.pdbx_description
1 polymer ?
#
loop_
_entity_poly.entity_id
_entity_poly.type
_entity_poly.pdbx_seq_one_letter_code
_entity_poly.pdbx_strand_id
1 'polypeptide(L)'
;MSKSNQVEIFYNEQVSPQESKKMKWFVLFAYSFLAFANVLGFVSYSPVWLNAAVYYDVDANDLYWIGNIYYITFFVFGPPFIPLLEKRLDLCLQVSSILTAAGAWIIWVGKQSFFMCLVGYFFIGVSEALFLAVPVYLSEVWFTAYDRTLATCLGSYATLAGIMASYTYSSFQFWDLIDQEVINVKIEEMNFIIAILNTICVPFCFLFIRKISQRTRSGEENVKFFQQFFDIFRIEEFSLDLLAFAMFIGISWVYISVISLQLYPFGYTQLEIGITGIFFTGSGIIAGIWISFKLDQQARQGKQPDYDTIIRYTTLLGFLALLLQAFLISYLPFWLLIILNIFSGIGLNVIYPIAIEAFVEKLYPLKSLIVSTWILGIANVLGFALNYILVLPTILQYGICLDDSNYQIEFNIQIINYQIYDLQTSIKQSSDEIRLQSITLLLSQNFYRFSYYANMDLSSPHASFQARDLKILHTQHYITKPPCDPKIMTFGAFHTDHLLEIDWSDKMGWSRPMIVPFKNLELHPFSSCLHYAIECFEGSKAYKGPNNTIRVFRLDCNMLRMKHSAKRLSLPDFDGHELQKCIEALIKVDQDWIPDHPGFSCYIRPTLIATEEALGVRASSRAKLFVVLCPVGPYFPSGLKPVRVFCNTITIRSYPGGVGEYKVAGNYAPTVLPLKEVQKIGFHQNLWLLPDGLVQEMGVCNLFFYWKNKQGENELITPMLDGTILPGVVRDSILNLAKQFNKFKVTERKVYIQEVVEAIAEGRMIEMFGCGTGVMVQPIEAIGFNDKIYEVKYNPNLNSGELTHQLYQQLNEIQTGGKPHEWISII
;
A
#
# COMPACT_ATOMS: atom_id res chain seq x y z
N MET A 1 24.95 13.89 51.74
CA MET A 1 23.81 14.80 52.00
C MET A 1 22.53 13.99 51.86
N SER A 2 21.49 14.22 52.68
CA SER A 2 20.18 13.60 52.44
C SER A 2 19.61 14.06 51.09
N LYS A 3 18.84 13.22 50.38
CA LYS A 3 18.15 13.59 49.13
C LYS A 3 17.33 14.88 49.28
N SER A 4 16.79 15.17 50.48
CA SER A 4 16.07 16.42 50.78
C SER A 4 16.95 17.68 50.72
N ASN A 5 18.21 17.60 51.21
CA ASN A 5 19.10 18.76 51.29
C ASN A 5 19.72 19.12 49.91
N GLN A 6 19.79 18.19 48.97
CA GLN A 6 20.29 18.47 47.61
C GLN A 6 19.25 19.21 46.75
N VAL A 7 17.98 18.84 46.88
CA VAL A 7 16.85 19.50 46.18
C VAL A 7 16.66 20.93 46.70
N GLU A 8 16.79 21.15 48.02
CA GLU A 8 16.71 22.51 48.60
C GLU A 8 17.82 23.46 48.10
N ILE A 9 19.02 22.94 47.82
CA ILE A 9 20.13 23.72 47.25
C ILE A 9 19.86 24.03 45.77
N PHE A 10 19.34 23.06 45.00
CA PHE A 10 19.02 23.21 43.58
C PHE A 10 18.02 24.34 43.30
N TYR A 11 17.03 24.54 44.17
CA TYR A 11 16.01 25.60 44.04
C TYR A 11 16.37 26.94 44.71
N ASN A 12 17.38 26.98 45.59
CA ASN A 12 17.79 28.21 46.31
C ASN A 12 18.94 28.99 45.63
N GLU A 13 19.53 28.49 44.54
CA GLU A 13 20.52 29.25 43.75
C GLU A 13 19.86 30.44 43.02
N GLN A 14 19.91 31.62 43.64
CA GLN A 14 19.41 32.87 43.07
C GLN A 14 20.28 33.31 41.87
N VAL A 15 19.73 33.21 40.66
CA VAL A 15 20.30 33.87 39.48
C VAL A 15 20.04 35.39 39.59
N SER A 16 21.12 36.16 39.77
CA SER A 16 21.09 37.63 39.79
C SER A 16 20.63 38.23 38.44
N PRO A 17 19.79 39.29 38.44
CA PRO A 17 19.14 39.84 37.25
C PRO A 17 19.98 40.94 36.59
N GLN A 18 20.88 40.62 35.64
CA GLN A 18 21.59 41.69 34.90
C GLN A 18 21.96 41.41 33.43
N GLU A 19 21.24 40.51 32.76
CA GLU A 19 21.06 40.60 31.30
C GLU A 19 19.56 40.63 31.01
N SER A 20 19.12 41.60 30.21
CA SER A 20 17.72 41.95 29.93
C SER A 20 16.80 40.73 29.89
N LYS A 21 15.70 40.74 30.68
CA LYS A 21 14.62 39.72 30.65
C LYS A 21 14.14 39.38 29.22
N LYS A 22 14.36 40.28 28.25
CA LYS A 22 14.03 40.06 26.83
C LYS A 22 15.08 39.23 26.08
N MET A 23 16.38 39.37 26.39
CA MET A 23 17.45 38.69 25.65
C MET A 23 17.41 37.17 25.79
N LYS A 24 17.05 36.63 26.96
CA LYS A 24 16.93 35.17 27.16
C LYS A 24 15.94 34.51 26.18
N TRP A 25 14.83 35.19 25.87
CA TRP A 25 13.82 34.70 24.95
C TRP A 25 14.25 34.81 23.48
N PHE A 26 15.04 35.83 23.13
CA PHE A 26 15.62 35.93 21.79
C PHE A 26 16.67 34.85 21.52
N VAL A 27 17.51 34.52 22.51
CA VAL A 27 18.49 33.42 22.39
C VAL A 27 17.78 32.07 22.25
N LEU A 28 16.77 31.81 23.09
CA LEU A 28 15.96 30.60 22.99
C LEU A 28 15.25 30.52 21.63
N PHE A 29 14.68 31.62 21.15
CA PHE A 29 14.04 31.67 19.83
C PHE A 29 15.03 31.41 18.69
N ALA A 30 16.24 31.97 18.74
CA ALA A 30 17.28 31.71 17.75
C ALA A 30 17.72 30.24 17.73
N TYR A 31 17.90 29.65 18.91
CA TYR A 31 18.16 28.21 19.06
C TYR A 31 16.99 27.38 18.50
N SER A 32 15.75 27.70 18.88
CA SER A 32 14.56 26.99 18.40
C SER A 32 14.42 27.11 16.88
N PHE A 33 14.72 28.26 16.29
CA PHE A 33 14.66 28.41 14.83
C PHE A 33 15.69 27.54 14.11
N LEU A 34 16.90 27.40 14.67
CA LEU A 34 17.91 26.46 14.16
C LEU A 34 17.46 25.00 14.27
N ALA A 35 16.97 24.60 15.44
CA ALA A 35 16.47 23.25 15.65
C ALA A 35 15.29 22.91 14.73
N PHE A 36 14.37 23.87 14.53
CA PHE A 36 13.27 23.75 13.59
C PHE A 36 13.76 23.57 12.16
N ALA A 37 14.67 24.43 11.69
CA ALA A 37 15.13 24.44 10.31
C ALA A 37 15.93 23.17 9.95
N ASN A 38 16.75 22.67 10.88
CA ASN A 38 17.54 21.45 10.70
C ASN A 38 16.65 20.21 10.51
N VAL A 39 15.65 20.03 11.38
CA VAL A 39 14.79 18.84 11.36
C VAL A 39 13.72 18.91 10.27
N LEU A 40 13.43 20.10 9.73
CA LEU A 40 12.57 20.26 8.54
C LEU A 40 13.09 19.43 7.35
N GLY A 41 14.41 19.30 7.20
CA GLY A 41 15.02 18.44 6.18
C GLY A 41 15.01 16.95 6.53
N PHE A 42 15.10 16.58 7.81
CA PHE A 42 15.26 15.19 8.27
C PHE A 42 14.13 14.26 7.84
N VAL A 43 12.89 14.73 7.96
CA VAL A 43 11.66 13.93 7.77
C VAL A 43 10.86 14.37 6.54
N SER A 44 11.43 15.20 5.67
CA SER A 44 10.74 15.72 4.46
C SER A 44 10.31 14.62 3.51
N TYR A 45 11.06 13.52 3.46
CA TYR A 45 10.72 12.36 2.63
C TYR A 45 9.85 11.32 3.34
N SER A 46 9.68 11.40 4.66
CA SER A 46 8.93 10.38 5.42
C SER A 46 7.51 10.14 4.87
N PRO A 47 6.63 11.17 4.70
CA PRO A 47 5.27 10.96 4.20
C PRO A 47 5.19 10.74 2.67
N VAL A 48 6.22 11.14 1.92
CA VAL A 48 6.27 11.05 0.45
C VAL A 48 7.33 10.07 -0.03
N TRP A 49 7.61 9.06 0.80
CA TRP A 49 8.73 8.12 0.65
C TRP A 49 8.79 7.47 -0.73
N LEU A 50 7.65 7.05 -1.27
CA LEU A 50 7.56 6.41 -2.57
C LEU A 50 7.91 7.36 -3.72
N ASN A 51 7.49 8.63 -3.61
CA ASN A 51 7.80 9.66 -4.62
C ASN A 51 9.29 10.01 -4.58
N ALA A 52 9.87 10.03 -3.38
CA ALA A 52 11.30 10.24 -3.20
C ALA A 52 12.12 9.10 -3.80
N ALA A 53 11.64 7.85 -3.68
CA ALA A 53 12.32 6.68 -4.24
C ALA A 53 12.35 6.75 -5.78
N VAL A 54 11.22 7.14 -6.37
CA VAL A 54 11.10 7.38 -7.82
C VAL A 54 12.02 8.52 -8.29
N TYR A 55 12.14 9.59 -7.52
CA TYR A 55 13.00 10.73 -7.88
C TYR A 55 14.49 10.40 -7.84
N TYR A 56 14.92 9.63 -6.83
CA TYR A 56 16.33 9.24 -6.67
C TYR A 56 16.71 7.98 -7.46
N ASP A 57 15.74 7.30 -8.07
CA ASP A 57 15.90 6.02 -8.76
C ASP A 57 16.58 4.96 -7.87
N VAL A 58 16.05 4.81 -6.65
CA VAL A 58 16.55 3.85 -5.65
C VAL A 58 15.40 3.03 -5.10
N ASP A 59 15.74 1.89 -4.48
CA ASP A 59 14.74 1.12 -3.76
C ASP A 59 14.17 1.96 -2.61
N ALA A 60 12.87 1.84 -2.39
CA ALA A 60 12.21 2.64 -1.38
C ALA A 60 12.70 2.33 0.05
N ASN A 61 13.36 1.18 0.24
CA ASN A 61 14.08 0.83 1.47
C ASN A 61 15.38 1.63 1.66
N ASP A 62 16.05 2.04 0.58
CA ASP A 62 17.32 2.78 0.67
C ASP A 62 17.13 4.16 1.29
N LEU A 63 15.96 4.77 1.10
CA LEU A 63 15.62 6.06 1.70
C LEU A 63 15.70 6.06 3.23
N TYR A 64 15.58 4.90 3.90
CA TYR A 64 15.72 4.83 5.36
C TYR A 64 17.15 5.09 5.84
N TRP A 65 18.15 5.03 4.95
CA TRP A 65 19.50 5.49 5.27
C TRP A 65 19.56 6.97 5.64
N ILE A 66 18.64 7.80 5.11
CA ILE A 66 18.51 9.20 5.51
C ILE A 66 18.26 9.31 7.01
N GLY A 67 17.32 8.51 7.52
CA GLY A 67 17.02 8.40 8.96
C GLY A 67 18.22 7.93 9.77
N ASN A 68 18.87 6.87 9.29
CA ASN A 68 19.99 6.24 9.98
C ASN A 68 21.24 7.14 10.09
N ILE A 69 21.50 7.99 9.10
CA ILE A 69 22.63 8.93 9.13
C ILE A 69 22.54 9.84 10.37
N TYR A 70 21.35 10.35 10.71
CA TYR A 70 21.17 11.20 11.89
C TYR A 70 21.53 10.46 13.17
N TYR A 71 20.96 9.25 13.34
CA TYR A 71 21.25 8.42 14.51
C TYR A 71 22.74 8.12 14.68
N ILE A 72 23.43 7.80 13.58
CA ILE A 72 24.86 7.52 13.58
C ILE A 72 25.66 8.78 13.91
N THR A 73 25.36 9.91 13.25
CA THR A 73 26.12 11.15 13.44
C THR A 73 26.01 11.67 14.87
N PHE A 74 24.84 11.63 15.49
CA PHE A 74 24.70 12.06 16.88
C PHE A 74 25.50 11.17 17.83
N PHE A 75 25.44 9.85 17.65
CA PHE A 75 26.19 8.91 18.47
C PHE A 75 27.71 9.12 18.36
N VAL A 76 28.20 9.36 17.13
CA VAL A 76 29.63 9.55 16.86
C VAL A 76 30.14 10.91 17.31
N PHE A 77 29.40 11.99 17.03
CA PHE A 77 29.88 13.36 17.20
C PHE A 77 29.35 14.07 18.45
N GLY A 78 28.22 13.64 19.01
CA GLY A 78 27.61 14.26 20.20
C GLY A 78 28.54 14.27 21.42
N PRO A 79 29.01 13.10 21.92
CA PRO A 79 29.89 13.06 23.09
C PRO A 79 31.21 13.84 22.91
N PRO A 80 31.93 13.74 21.77
CA PRO A 80 33.12 14.55 21.52
C PRO A 80 32.88 16.07 21.51
N PHE A 81 31.67 16.54 21.20
CA PHE A 81 31.34 17.96 21.17
C PHE A 81 30.99 18.57 22.53
N ILE A 82 30.74 17.77 23.57
CA ILE A 82 30.38 18.30 24.90
C ILE A 82 31.40 19.33 25.42
N PRO A 83 32.72 19.09 25.43
CA PRO A 83 33.69 20.07 25.94
C PRO A 83 33.70 21.37 25.12
N LEU A 84 33.42 21.28 23.82
CA LEU A 84 33.35 22.43 22.94
C LEU A 84 32.06 23.24 23.21
N LEU A 85 30.93 22.56 23.39
CA LEU A 85 29.65 23.15 23.75
C LEU A 85 29.70 23.91 25.08
N GLU A 86 30.37 23.34 26.09
CA GLU A 86 30.58 24.03 27.37
C GLU A 86 31.45 25.29 27.20
N LYS A 87 32.49 25.20 26.37
CA LYS A 87 33.47 26.29 26.23
C LYS A 87 32.98 27.41 25.31
N ARG A 88 32.31 27.07 24.22
CA ARG A 88 31.96 27.96 23.09
C ARG A 88 30.61 27.58 22.47
N LEU A 89 29.55 27.57 23.29
CA LEU A 89 28.18 27.34 22.81
C LEU A 89 27.78 28.27 21.65
N ASP A 90 28.20 29.53 21.71
CA ASP A 90 27.98 30.52 20.66
C ASP A 90 28.52 30.05 19.29
N LEU A 91 29.76 29.55 19.28
CA LEU A 91 30.42 29.05 18.09
C LEU A 91 29.75 27.76 17.58
N CYS A 92 29.39 26.84 18.48
CA CYS A 92 28.72 25.60 18.09
C CYS A 92 27.41 25.84 17.35
N LEU A 93 26.56 26.74 17.87
CA LEU A 93 25.28 27.07 17.24
C LEU A 93 25.47 27.83 15.92
N GLN A 94 26.49 28.69 15.82
CA GLN A 94 26.83 29.37 14.56
C GLN A 94 27.33 28.37 13.51
N VAL A 95 28.27 27.48 13.87
CA VAL A 95 28.79 26.44 12.97
C VAL A 95 27.68 25.48 12.56
N SER A 96 26.81 25.09 13.49
CA SER A 96 25.63 24.28 13.21
C SER A 96 24.70 24.92 12.16
N SER A 97 24.39 26.22 12.29
CA SER A 97 23.55 26.89 11.28
C SER A 97 24.19 26.86 9.89
N ILE A 98 25.51 27.03 9.79
CA ILE A 98 26.25 26.93 8.52
C ILE A 98 26.23 25.51 7.96
N LEU A 99 26.50 24.50 8.79
CA LEU A 99 26.51 23.09 8.36
C LEU A 99 25.12 22.64 7.89
N THR A 100 24.07 23.07 8.58
CA THR A 100 22.68 22.78 8.20
C THR A 100 22.34 23.38 6.84
N ALA A 101 22.69 24.66 6.62
CA ALA A 101 22.47 25.31 5.33
C ALA A 101 23.30 24.65 4.22
N ALA A 102 24.59 24.35 4.48
CA ALA A 102 25.46 23.69 3.52
C ALA A 102 24.93 22.31 3.12
N GLY A 103 24.50 21.50 4.09
CA GLY A 103 23.90 20.19 3.83
C GLY A 103 22.65 20.28 2.96
N ALA A 104 21.73 21.22 3.25
CA ALA A 104 20.54 21.42 2.45
C ALA A 104 20.84 21.88 1.00
N TRP A 105 21.85 22.74 0.81
CA TRP A 105 22.30 23.12 -0.52
C TRP A 105 22.96 21.97 -1.28
N ILE A 106 23.71 21.09 -0.60
CA ILE A 106 24.28 19.88 -1.22
C ILE A 106 23.17 18.97 -1.74
N ILE A 107 22.10 18.76 -0.97
CA ILE A 107 20.94 17.96 -1.41
C ILE A 107 20.33 18.56 -2.68
N TRP A 108 20.04 19.86 -2.67
CA TRP A 108 19.41 20.52 -3.81
C TRP A 108 20.30 20.55 -5.06
N VAL A 109 21.58 20.90 -4.93
CA VAL A 109 22.54 20.91 -6.05
C VAL A 109 22.79 19.50 -6.59
N GLY A 110 22.75 18.50 -5.72
CA GLY A 110 22.89 17.09 -6.07
C GLY A 110 21.75 16.54 -6.95
N LYS A 111 20.62 17.24 -7.03
CA LYS A 111 19.43 16.83 -7.80
C LYS A 111 19.04 15.38 -7.51
N GLN A 112 18.98 14.53 -8.53
CA GLN A 112 18.56 13.12 -8.45
C GLN A 112 19.68 12.19 -7.94
N SER A 113 20.85 12.73 -7.54
CA SER A 113 21.91 11.90 -6.97
C SER A 113 21.61 11.52 -5.53
N PHE A 114 21.23 10.26 -5.29
CA PHE A 114 21.01 9.76 -3.93
C PHE A 114 22.28 9.83 -3.06
N PHE A 115 23.46 9.61 -3.65
CA PHE A 115 24.73 9.78 -2.94
C PHE A 115 24.91 11.21 -2.41
N MET A 116 24.66 12.22 -3.24
CA MET A 116 24.73 13.63 -2.79
C MET A 116 23.67 13.94 -1.74
N CYS A 117 22.49 13.33 -1.82
CA CYS A 117 21.46 13.41 -0.80
C CYS A 117 21.99 12.90 0.56
N LEU A 118 22.60 11.71 0.59
CA LEU A 118 23.22 11.14 1.81
C LEU A 118 24.36 12.02 2.35
N VAL A 119 25.22 12.56 1.47
CA VAL A 119 26.28 13.50 1.87
C VAL A 119 25.67 14.74 2.52
N GLY A 120 24.64 15.33 1.92
CA GLY A 120 23.96 16.49 2.49
C GLY A 120 23.39 16.20 3.87
N TYR A 121 22.73 15.06 4.04
CA TYR A 121 22.21 14.63 5.34
C TYR A 121 23.28 14.32 6.37
N PHE A 122 24.46 13.86 5.97
CA PHE A 122 25.60 13.72 6.88
C PHE A 122 26.00 15.07 7.50
N PHE A 123 26.07 16.14 6.70
CA PHE A 123 26.34 17.49 7.22
C PHE A 123 25.24 17.98 8.17
N ILE A 124 23.97 17.70 7.85
CA ILE A 124 22.83 18.09 8.69
C ILE A 124 22.83 17.30 10.02
N GLY A 125 23.18 16.01 10.00
CA GLY A 125 23.29 15.17 11.19
C GLY A 125 24.47 15.57 12.10
N VAL A 126 25.64 15.88 11.52
CA VAL A 126 26.78 16.45 12.28
C VAL A 126 26.40 17.79 12.92
N SER A 127 25.61 18.60 12.21
CA SER A 127 25.06 19.84 12.75
C SER A 127 24.14 19.60 13.95
N GLU A 128 23.25 18.59 13.89
CA GLU A 128 22.35 18.24 14.99
C GLU A 128 23.12 17.88 16.27
N ALA A 129 24.23 17.15 16.14
CA ALA A 129 25.12 16.81 17.27
C ALA A 129 25.66 18.04 18.02
N LEU A 130 25.71 19.22 17.39
CA LEU A 130 26.16 20.48 17.98
C LEU A 130 25.06 21.25 18.72
N PHE A 131 23.80 20.81 18.70
CA PHE A 131 22.74 21.55 19.39
C PHE A 131 21.66 20.70 20.05
N LEU A 132 21.44 19.44 19.66
CA LEU A 132 20.29 18.65 20.14
C LEU A 132 20.24 18.50 21.68
N ALA A 133 21.41 18.39 22.33
CA ALA A 133 21.53 18.25 23.78
C ALA A 133 21.49 19.57 24.58
N VAL A 134 21.42 20.72 23.89
CA VAL A 134 21.55 22.07 24.47
C VAL A 134 20.32 22.61 25.22
N PRO A 135 19.04 22.26 24.94
CA PRO A 135 17.89 22.95 25.52
C PRO A 135 17.92 23.09 27.04
N VAL A 136 18.33 22.03 27.73
CA VAL A 136 18.40 21.94 29.19
C VAL A 136 19.57 22.77 29.74
N TYR A 137 20.71 22.75 29.04
CA TYR A 137 21.85 23.58 29.40
C TYR A 137 21.53 25.07 29.20
N LEU A 138 20.82 25.41 28.11
CA LEU A 138 20.40 26.77 27.82
C LEU A 138 19.38 27.29 28.86
N SER A 139 18.41 26.46 29.25
CA SER A 139 17.44 26.81 30.29
C SER A 139 18.11 26.99 31.65
N GLU A 140 19.07 26.14 32.00
CA GLU A 140 19.84 26.24 33.24
C GLU A 140 20.64 27.54 33.35
N VAL A 141 21.27 27.97 32.26
CA VAL A 141 22.13 29.17 32.29
C VAL A 141 21.32 30.47 32.31
N TRP A 142 20.16 30.51 31.64
CA TRP A 142 19.43 31.76 31.35
C TRP A 142 18.07 31.91 32.03
N PHE A 143 17.52 30.83 32.58
CA PHE A 143 16.21 30.82 33.22
C PHE A 143 16.34 30.48 34.70
N THR A 144 15.42 31.02 35.50
CA THR A 144 15.32 30.67 36.91
C THR A 144 14.68 29.29 37.05
N ALA A 145 14.83 28.65 38.21
CA ALA A 145 14.17 27.38 38.51
C ALA A 145 12.64 27.41 38.34
N TYR A 146 12.03 28.60 38.31
CA TYR A 146 10.58 28.81 38.13
C TYR A 146 10.09 28.86 36.68
N ASP A 147 11.00 28.97 35.70
CA ASP A 147 10.69 29.05 34.26
C ASP A 147 11.49 28.00 33.44
N ARG A 148 12.25 27.14 34.11
CA ARG A 148 13.26 26.25 33.49
C ARG A 148 12.59 25.14 32.68
N THR A 149 11.58 24.48 33.23
CA THR A 149 10.89 23.37 32.56
C THR A 149 10.24 23.83 31.26
N LEU A 150 9.56 24.98 31.29
CA LEU A 150 8.95 25.57 30.09
C LEU A 150 10.01 26.00 29.05
N ALA A 151 11.13 26.58 29.48
CA ALA A 151 12.21 26.96 28.55
C ALA A 151 12.83 25.74 27.84
N THR A 152 13.11 24.66 28.59
CA THR A 152 13.60 23.40 28.03
C THR A 152 12.60 22.78 27.07
N CYS A 153 11.32 22.81 27.43
CA CYS A 153 10.23 22.34 26.60
C CYS A 153 10.15 23.09 25.26
N LEU A 154 10.19 24.43 25.28
CA LEU A 154 10.16 25.27 24.07
C LEU A 154 11.40 25.09 23.19
N GLY A 155 12.58 24.91 23.78
CA GLY A 155 13.79 24.57 23.03
C GLY A 155 13.70 23.20 22.38
N SER A 156 13.30 22.18 23.15
CA SER A 156 13.24 20.79 22.69
C SER A 156 12.17 20.59 21.61
N TYR A 157 10.98 21.17 21.77
CA TYR A 157 9.87 21.02 20.82
C TYR A 157 10.00 21.82 19.54
N ALA A 158 11.02 22.66 19.42
CA ALA A 158 11.35 23.24 18.13
C ALA A 158 11.67 22.17 17.08
N THR A 159 12.31 21.06 17.49
CA THR A 159 12.56 19.90 16.64
C THR A 159 11.24 19.26 16.18
N LEU A 160 10.32 18.97 17.11
CA LEU A 160 9.00 18.41 16.79
C LEU A 160 8.15 19.35 15.93
N ALA A 161 8.25 20.66 16.14
CA ALA A 161 7.59 21.65 15.30
C ALA A 161 8.14 21.63 13.86
N GLY A 162 9.45 21.42 13.69
CA GLY A 162 10.08 21.21 12.40
C GLY A 162 9.57 19.95 11.71
N ILE A 163 9.44 18.84 12.45
CA ILE A 163 8.84 17.59 11.96
C ILE A 163 7.39 17.81 11.50
N MET A 164 6.58 18.47 12.32
CA MET A 164 5.19 18.77 12.00
C MET A 164 5.05 19.66 10.75
N ALA A 165 5.90 20.67 10.62
CA ALA A 165 5.94 21.53 9.44
C ALA A 165 6.38 20.76 8.20
N SER A 166 7.36 19.86 8.34
CA SER A 166 7.81 18.97 7.28
C SER A 166 6.69 18.06 6.78
N TYR A 167 5.98 17.39 7.69
CA TYR A 167 4.82 16.56 7.34
C TYR A 167 3.75 17.36 6.63
N THR A 168 3.43 18.55 7.15
CA THR A 168 2.46 19.44 6.53
C THR A 168 2.88 19.76 5.10
N TYR A 169 4.09 20.27 4.91
CA TYR A 169 4.56 20.74 3.62
C TYR A 169 4.64 19.62 2.58
N SER A 170 5.29 18.52 2.90
CA SER A 170 5.43 17.37 1.99
C SER A 170 4.07 16.73 1.67
N SER A 171 3.18 16.53 2.64
CA SER A 171 1.90 15.88 2.38
C SER A 171 0.96 16.74 1.53
N PHE A 172 0.98 18.07 1.72
CA PHE A 172 0.22 18.99 0.88
C PHE A 172 0.81 19.19 -0.51
N GLN A 173 2.11 19.01 -0.72
CA GLN A 173 2.70 19.18 -2.05
C GLN A 173 2.42 17.98 -2.96
N PHE A 174 2.26 16.78 -2.40
CA PHE A 174 2.13 15.51 -3.14
C PHE A 174 0.76 14.85 -3.00
N TRP A 175 -0.28 15.60 -2.61
CA TRP A 175 -1.66 15.07 -2.46
C TRP A 175 -2.30 14.63 -3.78
N ASP A 176 -1.95 15.26 -4.90
CA ASP A 176 -2.39 14.91 -6.25
C ASP A 176 -1.33 14.03 -6.93
N LEU A 177 -1.67 12.77 -7.22
CA LEU A 177 -0.77 11.84 -7.90
C LEU A 177 -0.80 12.05 -9.42
N ILE A 178 0.30 12.61 -9.92
CA ILE A 178 0.49 13.00 -11.31
C ILE A 178 1.94 12.67 -11.66
N ASP A 179 2.14 12.02 -12.81
CA ASP A 179 3.34 11.92 -13.67
C ASP A 179 4.75 12.03 -13.04
N GLN A 180 5.68 11.17 -13.47
CA GLN A 180 7.09 11.18 -13.04
C GLN A 180 7.77 12.55 -13.26
N GLU A 181 7.45 13.26 -14.34
CA GLU A 181 8.00 14.62 -14.56
C GLU A 181 7.57 15.61 -13.47
N VAL A 182 6.32 15.50 -12.99
CA VAL A 182 5.78 16.37 -11.94
C VAL A 182 6.40 16.05 -10.57
N ILE A 183 6.69 14.77 -10.29
CA ILE A 183 7.39 14.35 -9.07
C ILE A 183 8.77 15.00 -8.99
N ASN A 184 9.52 15.00 -10.10
CA ASN A 184 10.87 15.57 -10.15
C ASN A 184 10.88 17.05 -9.81
N VAL A 185 9.99 17.82 -10.44
CA VAL A 185 9.87 19.27 -10.19
C VAL A 185 9.50 19.54 -8.74
N LYS A 186 8.49 18.83 -8.21
CA LYS A 186 8.03 19.06 -6.83
C LYS A 186 9.07 18.72 -5.77
N ILE A 187 9.88 17.66 -5.96
CA ILE A 187 10.95 17.32 -5.02
C ILE A 187 12.10 18.33 -5.10
N GLU A 188 12.49 18.77 -6.30
CA GLU A 188 13.48 19.84 -6.46
C GLU A 188 13.03 21.14 -5.79
N GLU A 189 11.77 21.55 -5.96
CA GLU A 189 11.18 22.72 -5.30
C GLU A 189 11.17 22.57 -3.77
N MET A 190 10.78 21.40 -3.26
CA MET A 190 10.77 21.11 -1.82
C MET A 190 12.17 21.28 -1.22
N ASN A 191 13.18 20.67 -1.85
CA ASN A 191 14.57 20.77 -1.41
C ASN A 191 15.11 22.20 -1.48
N PHE A 192 14.74 22.95 -2.52
CA PHE A 192 15.13 24.35 -2.67
C PHE A 192 14.58 25.21 -1.53
N ILE A 193 13.29 25.04 -1.20
CA ILE A 193 12.64 25.79 -0.12
C ILE A 193 13.28 25.45 1.23
N ILE A 194 13.57 24.18 1.49
CA ILE A 194 14.29 23.75 2.69
C ILE A 194 15.69 24.39 2.76
N ALA A 195 16.41 24.48 1.64
CA ALA A 195 17.73 25.13 1.59
C ALA A 195 17.65 26.64 1.88
N ILE A 196 16.64 27.34 1.33
CA ILE A 196 16.39 28.76 1.63
C ILE A 196 16.11 28.97 3.11
N LEU A 197 15.17 28.20 3.68
CA LEU A 197 14.79 28.33 5.09
C LEU A 197 15.99 28.10 6.02
N ASN A 198 16.82 27.10 5.73
CA ASN A 198 18.06 26.86 6.48
C ASN A 198 19.09 27.99 6.32
N THR A 199 19.16 28.60 5.14
CA THR A 199 20.06 29.74 4.90
C THR A 199 19.63 30.99 5.68
N ILE A 200 18.33 31.25 5.81
CA ILE A 200 17.78 32.37 6.59
C ILE A 200 18.13 32.23 8.08
N CYS A 201 18.30 31.00 8.57
CA CYS A 201 18.68 30.73 9.95
C CYS A 201 20.10 31.21 10.30
N VAL A 202 21.03 31.16 9.35
CA VAL A 202 22.44 31.54 9.55
C VAL A 202 22.59 32.97 10.11
N PRO A 203 22.16 34.04 9.42
CA PRO A 203 22.30 35.40 9.95
C PRO A 203 21.56 35.57 11.28
N PHE A 204 20.45 34.86 11.49
CA PHE A 204 19.70 34.90 12.74
C PHE A 204 20.55 34.39 13.93
N CYS A 205 21.22 33.24 13.78
CA CYS A 205 22.16 32.74 14.78
C CYS A 205 23.30 33.74 15.04
N PHE A 206 23.91 34.33 14.02
CA PHE A 206 24.99 35.30 14.19
C PHE A 206 24.58 36.64 14.83
N LEU A 207 23.31 37.03 14.70
CA LEU A 207 22.77 38.26 15.28
C LEU A 207 22.41 38.08 16.76
N PHE A 208 21.71 37.01 17.09
CA PHE A 208 21.11 36.82 18.42
C PHE A 208 21.94 35.95 19.36
N ILE A 209 22.80 35.07 18.82
CA ILE A 209 23.70 34.20 19.59
C ILE A 209 25.10 34.84 19.59
N ARG A 210 25.22 35.99 20.27
CA ARG A 210 26.51 36.68 20.45
C ARG A 210 26.99 36.56 21.88
N LYS A 211 28.16 35.96 22.06
CA LYS A 211 28.94 36.03 23.29
C LYS A 211 28.13 35.57 24.53
N ILE A 212 27.52 34.37 24.44
CA ILE A 212 26.86 33.73 25.59
C ILE A 212 27.86 33.69 26.75
N SER A 213 27.63 34.49 27.79
CA SER A 213 28.56 34.58 28.92
C SER A 213 28.58 33.26 29.68
N GLN A 214 29.78 32.76 29.94
CA GLN A 214 29.99 31.52 30.71
C GLN A 214 29.53 31.75 32.15
N ARG A 215 28.65 30.90 32.65
CA ARG A 215 28.33 30.80 34.08
C ARG A 215 28.59 29.38 34.54
N THR A 216 29.65 29.19 35.32
CA THR A 216 29.87 27.97 36.10
C THR A 216 28.98 28.01 37.34
N ARG A 217 28.35 26.90 37.66
CA ARG A 217 27.41 26.77 38.79
C ARG A 217 28.18 26.77 40.11
N SER A 218 27.61 27.32 41.19
CA SER A 218 28.27 27.25 42.51
C SER A 218 28.28 25.79 43.00
N GLY A 219 29.49 25.23 43.18
CA GLY A 219 29.66 23.85 43.65
C GLY A 219 29.98 22.82 42.57
N GLU A 220 30.18 23.23 41.30
CA GLU A 220 30.80 22.35 40.30
C GLU A 220 32.23 22.01 40.74
N GLU A 221 32.47 20.77 41.13
CA GLU A 221 33.83 20.27 41.32
C GLU A 221 34.57 20.29 39.97
N ASN A 222 35.85 20.73 39.98
CA ASN A 222 36.78 20.67 38.85
C ASN A 222 37.20 19.22 38.54
N VAL A 223 36.24 18.33 38.33
CA VAL A 223 36.47 16.93 37.95
C VAL A 223 36.71 16.86 36.44
N LYS A 224 37.65 16.01 36.03
CA LYS A 224 37.98 15.80 34.61
C LYS A 224 36.73 15.29 33.86
N PHE A 225 36.45 15.87 32.70
CA PHE A 225 35.31 15.53 31.81
C PHE A 225 35.06 14.02 31.68
N PHE A 226 36.11 13.24 31.35
CA PHE A 226 35.99 11.79 31.17
C PHE A 226 35.56 11.03 32.43
N GLN A 227 35.85 11.55 33.62
CA GLN A 227 35.47 10.91 34.87
C GLN A 227 33.96 11.11 35.12
N GLN A 228 33.46 12.35 35.04
CA GLN A 228 32.02 12.64 35.14
C GLN A 228 31.19 11.96 34.04
N PHE A 229 31.75 11.81 32.83
CA PHE A 229 31.08 11.16 31.71
C PHE A 229 30.78 9.67 31.96
N PHE A 230 31.66 8.95 32.67
CA PHE A 230 31.45 7.54 33.02
C PHE A 230 30.83 7.33 34.41
N ASP A 231 30.84 8.34 35.29
CA ASP A 231 30.27 8.23 36.63
C ASP A 231 28.74 7.96 36.61
N ILE A 232 28.04 8.28 35.53
CA ILE A 232 26.61 7.98 35.36
C ILE A 232 26.30 6.48 35.45
N PHE A 233 27.23 5.61 35.02
CA PHE A 233 27.06 4.14 35.06
C PHE A 233 27.30 3.54 36.44
N ARG A 234 27.85 4.31 37.38
CA ARG A 234 28.12 3.85 38.76
C ARG A 234 26.90 3.99 39.68
N ILE A 235 25.82 4.57 39.17
CA ILE A 235 24.56 4.80 39.89
C ILE A 235 23.60 3.64 39.56
N GLU A 236 23.65 2.55 40.36
CA GLU A 236 22.94 1.28 40.09
C GLU A 236 21.42 1.44 39.91
N GLU A 237 20.75 2.20 40.78
CA GLU A 237 19.30 2.43 40.72
C GLU A 237 18.83 3.16 39.44
N PHE A 238 19.76 3.74 38.67
CA PHE A 238 19.44 4.74 37.64
C PHE A 238 19.68 4.27 36.21
N SER A 239 20.45 3.19 36.02
CA SER A 239 20.76 2.64 34.69
C SER A 239 19.52 2.14 33.93
N LEU A 240 18.56 1.55 34.65
CA LEU A 240 17.32 1.01 34.07
C LEU A 240 16.31 2.11 33.71
N ASP A 241 16.13 3.10 34.58
CA ASP A 241 15.22 4.22 34.32
C ASP A 241 15.73 5.05 33.12
N LEU A 242 17.04 5.36 33.10
CA LEU A 242 17.68 6.04 31.98
C LEU A 242 17.47 5.30 30.65
N LEU A 243 17.70 3.99 30.66
CA LEU A 243 17.53 3.14 29.48
C LEU A 243 16.06 3.11 29.02
N ALA A 244 15.11 3.02 29.95
CA ALA A 244 13.69 3.02 29.64
C ALA A 244 13.28 4.35 28.95
N PHE A 245 13.67 5.50 29.48
CA PHE A 245 13.33 6.79 28.88
C PHE A 245 14.01 7.02 27.53
N ALA A 246 15.28 6.66 27.42
CA ALA A 246 15.98 6.71 26.15
C ALA A 246 15.31 5.82 25.10
N MET A 247 14.82 4.65 25.49
CA MET A 247 14.06 3.76 24.62
C MET A 247 12.75 4.41 24.15
N PHE A 248 12.00 5.09 25.02
CA PHE A 248 10.77 5.79 24.63
C PHE A 248 11.02 6.92 23.63
N ILE A 249 12.09 7.71 23.83
CA ILE A 249 12.50 8.75 22.89
C ILE A 249 12.87 8.13 21.54
N GLY A 250 13.68 7.06 21.56
CA GLY A 250 14.06 6.32 20.37
C GLY A 250 12.86 5.75 19.60
N ILE A 251 11.90 5.13 20.30
CA ILE A 251 10.66 4.62 19.69
C ILE A 251 9.88 5.76 19.02
N SER A 252 9.77 6.92 19.67
CA SER A 252 9.04 8.07 19.10
C SER A 252 9.67 8.55 17.79
N TRP A 253 10.99 8.68 17.76
CA TRP A 253 11.71 9.11 16.55
C TRP A 253 11.66 8.08 15.44
N VAL A 254 11.79 6.80 15.77
CA VAL A 254 11.65 5.72 14.79
C VAL A 254 10.24 5.73 14.21
N TYR A 255 9.21 5.82 15.06
CA TYR A 255 7.81 5.92 14.65
C TYR A 255 7.61 7.05 13.64
N ILE A 256 8.15 8.24 13.90
CA ILE A 256 8.12 9.37 12.96
C ILE A 256 8.89 9.04 11.67
N SER A 257 10.09 8.48 11.76
CA SER A 257 10.92 8.24 10.56
C SER A 257 10.37 7.17 9.61
N VAL A 258 9.60 6.20 10.13
CA VAL A 258 9.11 5.04 9.37
C VAL A 258 7.58 4.93 9.34
N ILE A 259 6.85 6.01 9.66
CA ILE A 259 5.39 6.00 9.73
C ILE A 259 4.75 5.48 8.43
N SER A 260 5.37 5.77 7.29
CA SER A 260 4.92 5.27 5.99
C SER A 260 5.01 3.75 5.85
N LEU A 261 6.06 3.09 6.37
CA LEU A 261 6.12 1.61 6.37
C LEU A 261 5.02 0.99 7.22
N GLN A 262 4.60 1.71 8.27
CA GLN A 262 3.63 1.18 9.23
C GLN A 262 2.19 1.35 8.76
N LEU A 263 1.91 2.35 7.93
CA LEU A 263 0.54 2.71 7.54
C LEU A 263 0.27 2.38 6.06
N TYR A 264 1.24 2.58 5.18
CA TYR A 264 1.04 2.36 3.74
C TYR A 264 0.60 0.93 3.39
N PRO A 265 1.17 -0.15 3.98
CA PRO A 265 0.72 -1.52 3.72
C PRO A 265 -0.74 -1.82 4.13
N PHE A 266 -1.33 -0.98 4.99
CA PHE A 266 -2.72 -1.10 5.43
C PHE A 266 -3.68 -0.19 4.65
N GLY A 267 -3.22 0.45 3.58
CA GLY A 267 -4.06 1.19 2.63
C GLY A 267 -4.27 2.67 2.95
N TYR A 268 -3.51 3.25 3.88
CA TYR A 268 -3.54 4.70 4.14
C TYR A 268 -2.78 5.47 3.06
N THR A 269 -3.37 6.55 2.57
CA THR A 269 -2.79 7.45 1.55
C THR A 269 -1.62 8.28 2.10
N GLN A 270 -0.76 8.82 1.24
CA GLN A 270 0.34 9.70 1.65
C GLN A 270 -0.17 10.93 2.46
N LEU A 271 -1.32 11.49 2.07
CA LEU A 271 -1.96 12.57 2.80
C LEU A 271 -2.42 12.13 4.20
N GLU A 272 -3.06 10.98 4.31
CA GLU A 272 -3.50 10.42 5.60
C GLU A 272 -2.31 10.14 6.52
N ILE A 273 -1.23 9.54 5.99
CA ILE A 273 0.01 9.29 6.72
C ILE A 273 0.62 10.61 7.23
N GLY A 274 0.66 11.62 6.37
CA GLY A 274 1.05 12.98 6.71
C GLY A 274 0.25 13.58 7.85
N ILE A 275 -1.08 13.53 7.75
CA ILE A 275 -2.01 14.01 8.78
C ILE A 275 -1.80 13.25 10.08
N THR A 276 -1.60 11.93 10.04
CA THR A 276 -1.30 11.13 11.22
C THR A 276 -0.01 11.60 11.90
N GLY A 277 1.05 11.87 11.12
CA GLY A 277 2.29 12.46 11.63
C GLY A 277 2.10 13.86 12.26
N ILE A 278 1.24 14.70 11.69
CA ILE A 278 0.89 16.02 12.23
C ILE A 278 0.18 15.89 13.58
N PHE A 279 -0.82 15.01 13.70
CA PHE A 279 -1.54 14.83 14.96
C PHE A 279 -0.68 14.17 16.04
N PHE A 280 0.17 13.22 15.67
CA PHE A 280 1.14 12.61 16.59
C PHE A 280 2.14 13.62 17.15
N THR A 281 2.69 14.50 16.31
CA THR A 281 3.67 15.50 16.75
C THR A 281 3.01 16.68 17.46
N GLY A 282 1.92 17.21 16.89
CA GLY A 282 1.19 18.35 17.42
C GLY A 282 0.56 18.10 18.79
N SER A 283 -0.01 16.92 19.03
CA SER A 283 -0.60 16.58 20.34
C SER A 283 0.46 16.57 21.45
N GLY A 284 1.65 16.04 21.14
CA GLY A 284 2.80 16.03 22.03
C GLY A 284 3.27 17.43 22.42
N ILE A 285 3.40 18.33 21.44
CA ILE A 285 3.80 19.73 21.66
C ILE A 285 2.80 20.44 22.57
N ILE A 286 1.50 20.36 22.25
CA ILE A 286 0.43 21.05 22.99
C ILE A 286 0.37 20.54 24.42
N ALA A 287 0.33 19.22 24.62
CA ALA A 287 0.25 18.61 25.94
C ALA A 287 1.52 18.92 26.75
N GLY A 288 2.69 18.84 26.14
CA GLY A 288 3.95 19.08 26.84
C GLY A 288 4.13 20.52 27.29
N ILE A 289 3.74 21.52 26.47
CA ILE A 289 3.75 22.93 26.89
C ILE A 289 2.80 23.14 28.08
N TRP A 290 1.60 22.56 28.02
CA TRP A 290 0.62 22.68 29.10
C TRP A 290 1.12 22.03 30.41
N ILE A 291 1.73 20.84 30.32
CA ILE A 291 2.30 20.13 31.46
C ILE A 291 3.52 20.87 32.03
N SER A 292 4.44 21.35 31.21
CA SER A 292 5.59 22.13 31.66
C SER A 292 5.16 23.41 32.38
N PHE A 293 4.12 24.10 31.89
CA PHE A 293 3.55 25.25 32.58
C PHE A 293 2.98 24.89 33.96
N LYS A 294 2.34 23.72 34.09
CA LYS A 294 1.82 23.22 35.38
C LYS A 294 2.94 22.86 36.36
N LEU A 295 4.02 22.23 35.89
CA LEU A 295 5.21 21.92 36.69
C LEU A 295 5.88 23.21 37.20
N ASP A 296 6.07 24.20 36.33
CA ASP A 296 6.60 25.50 36.71
C ASP A 296 5.67 26.25 37.69
N GLN A 297 4.35 26.09 37.58
CA GLN A 297 3.38 26.61 38.55
C GLN A 297 3.55 25.97 39.94
N GLN A 298 3.84 24.65 40.01
CA GLN A 298 4.14 23.97 41.28
C GLN A 298 5.42 24.50 41.91
N ALA A 299 6.49 24.68 41.10
CA ALA A 299 7.75 25.26 41.55
C ALA A 299 7.55 26.68 42.13
N ARG A 300 6.75 27.53 41.46
CA ARG A 300 6.41 28.89 41.95
C ARG A 300 5.61 28.89 43.24
N GLN A 301 4.89 27.81 43.55
CA GLN A 301 4.19 27.61 44.82
C GLN A 301 5.09 27.01 45.92
N GLY A 302 6.39 26.84 45.65
CA GLY A 302 7.35 26.24 46.58
C GLY A 302 7.17 24.71 46.74
N LYS A 303 6.45 24.06 45.83
CA LYS A 303 6.30 22.60 45.80
C LYS A 303 7.34 21.99 44.85
N GLN A 304 7.88 20.83 45.21
CA GLN A 304 8.69 20.05 44.28
C GLN A 304 7.81 19.63 43.08
N PRO A 305 8.24 19.85 41.83
CA PRO A 305 7.47 19.45 40.67
C PRO A 305 7.33 17.92 40.58
N ASP A 306 6.12 17.45 40.34
CA ASP A 306 5.80 16.02 40.31
C ASP A 306 6.11 15.39 38.94
N TYR A 307 7.40 15.23 38.63
CA TYR A 307 7.86 14.64 37.37
C TYR A 307 7.46 13.16 37.22
N ASP A 308 7.62 12.37 38.29
CA ASP A 308 7.48 10.91 38.23
C ASP A 308 6.06 10.46 37.92
N THR A 309 5.06 11.13 38.51
CA THR A 309 3.65 10.83 38.27
C THR A 309 3.26 11.16 36.83
N ILE A 310 3.68 12.32 36.34
CA ILE A 310 3.39 12.79 34.98
C ILE A 310 3.98 11.81 33.97
N ILE A 311 5.28 11.52 34.10
CA ILE A 311 6.00 10.61 33.24
C ILE A 311 5.32 9.23 33.22
N ARG A 312 4.98 8.67 34.39
CA ARG A 312 4.36 7.33 34.46
C ARG A 312 3.03 7.27 33.69
N TYR A 313 2.15 8.25 33.89
CA TYR A 313 0.82 8.23 33.27
C TYR A 313 0.87 8.55 31.77
N THR A 314 1.70 9.49 31.33
CA THR A 314 1.84 9.79 29.90
C THR A 314 2.46 8.60 29.16
N THR A 315 3.50 7.98 29.72
CA THR A 315 4.14 6.78 29.15
C THR A 315 3.13 5.64 28.99
N LEU A 316 2.36 5.34 30.03
CA LEU A 316 1.35 4.27 29.99
C LEU A 316 0.28 4.56 28.92
N LEU A 317 -0.18 5.80 28.83
CA LEU A 317 -1.16 6.23 27.84
C LEU A 317 -0.65 6.06 26.40
N GLY A 318 0.58 6.51 26.12
CA GLY A 318 1.18 6.38 24.80
C GLY A 318 1.43 4.93 24.41
N PHE A 319 1.93 4.12 25.34
CA PHE A 319 2.20 2.71 25.09
C PHE A 319 0.91 1.92 24.82
N LEU A 320 -0.15 2.15 25.60
CA LEU A 320 -1.45 1.51 25.35
C LEU A 320 -2.05 1.93 24.02
N ALA A 321 -1.92 3.20 23.64
CA ALA A 321 -2.41 3.69 22.35
C ALA A 321 -1.64 3.07 21.16
N LEU A 322 -0.31 2.99 21.24
CA LEU A 322 0.51 2.31 20.24
C LEU A 322 0.24 0.81 20.16
N LEU A 323 0.05 0.15 21.30
CA LEU A 323 -0.25 -1.27 21.35
C LEU A 323 -1.63 -1.56 20.73
N LEU A 324 -2.64 -0.76 21.07
CA LEU A 324 -3.96 -0.85 20.45
C LEU A 324 -3.88 -0.58 18.95
N GLN A 325 -3.09 0.42 18.54
CA GLN A 325 -2.83 0.68 17.13
C GLN A 325 -2.21 -0.55 16.46
N ALA A 326 -1.15 -1.13 17.00
CA ALA A 326 -0.48 -2.29 16.42
C ALA A 326 -1.42 -3.50 16.25
N PHE A 327 -2.32 -3.77 17.21
CA PHE A 327 -3.28 -4.88 17.11
C PHE A 327 -4.43 -4.61 16.15
N LEU A 328 -4.85 -3.36 16.02
CA LEU A 328 -6.05 -3.00 15.27
C LEU A 328 -5.74 -2.36 13.91
N ILE A 329 -4.47 -2.13 13.55
CA ILE A 329 -4.08 -1.32 12.38
C ILE A 329 -4.72 -1.78 11.08
N SER A 330 -4.91 -3.10 10.90
CA SER A 330 -5.57 -3.67 9.72
C SER A 330 -7.07 -3.36 9.62
N TYR A 331 -7.68 -2.85 10.68
CA TYR A 331 -9.12 -2.61 10.82
C TYR A 331 -9.44 -1.18 11.30
N LEU A 332 -8.42 -0.33 11.52
CA LEU A 332 -8.61 0.99 12.12
C LEU A 332 -9.18 1.98 11.09
N PRO A 333 -10.40 2.52 11.30
CA PRO A 333 -10.84 3.64 10.48
C PRO A 333 -9.95 4.86 10.75
N PHE A 334 -9.71 5.68 9.73
CA PHE A 334 -8.75 6.78 9.80
C PHE A 334 -8.98 7.74 10.98
N TRP A 335 -10.24 8.09 11.29
CA TRP A 335 -10.55 8.95 12.44
C TRP A 335 -10.10 8.35 13.79
N LEU A 336 -10.18 7.02 13.94
CA LEU A 336 -9.74 6.33 15.15
C LEU A 336 -8.21 6.23 15.19
N LEU A 337 -7.56 6.04 14.04
CA LEU A 337 -6.10 6.13 13.91
C LEU A 337 -5.60 7.51 14.39
N ILE A 338 -6.28 8.60 14.03
CA ILE A 338 -5.94 9.95 14.50
C ILE A 338 -6.08 10.06 16.02
N ILE A 339 -7.17 9.54 16.60
CA ILE A 339 -7.35 9.55 18.06
C ILE A 339 -6.23 8.78 18.77
N LEU A 340 -5.88 7.59 18.28
CA LEU A 340 -4.79 6.80 18.85
C LEU A 340 -3.44 7.50 18.68
N ASN A 341 -3.22 8.22 17.58
CA ASN A 341 -2.01 9.00 17.37
C ASN A 341 -1.94 10.25 18.24
N ILE A 342 -3.08 10.87 18.56
CA ILE A 342 -3.14 11.94 19.56
C ILE A 342 -2.65 11.40 20.90
N PHE A 343 -3.17 10.26 21.36
CA PHE A 343 -2.74 9.67 22.63
C PHE A 343 -1.30 9.16 22.61
N SER A 344 -0.87 8.54 21.50
CA SER A 344 0.52 8.10 21.30
C SER A 344 1.48 9.29 21.33
N GLY A 345 1.12 10.41 20.68
CA GLY A 345 1.88 11.65 20.70
C GLY A 345 1.95 12.28 22.10
N ILE A 346 0.83 12.36 22.82
CA ILE A 346 0.80 12.81 24.21
C ILE A 346 1.68 11.92 25.08
N GLY A 347 1.70 10.62 24.85
CA GLY A 347 2.49 9.73 25.67
C GLY A 347 3.97 9.76 25.36
N LEU A 348 4.37 9.72 24.09
CA LEU A 348 5.76 9.57 23.68
C LEU A 348 6.52 10.89 23.57
N ASN A 349 5.89 11.94 23.03
CA ASN A 349 6.58 13.20 22.75
C ASN A 349 6.65 14.12 23.99
N VAL A 350 5.68 14.01 24.91
CA VAL A 350 5.64 14.80 26.15
C VAL A 350 6.80 14.48 27.09
N ILE A 351 7.21 13.21 27.11
CA ILE A 351 8.24 12.70 28.02
C ILE A 351 9.58 13.38 27.74
N TYR A 352 9.89 13.70 26.49
CA TYR A 352 11.23 14.10 26.07
C TYR A 352 11.85 15.24 26.93
N PRO A 353 11.31 16.48 26.94
CA PRO A 353 11.91 17.56 27.74
C PRO A 353 11.70 17.41 29.24
N ILE A 354 10.63 16.73 29.67
CA ILE A 354 10.24 16.58 31.08
C ILE A 354 11.15 15.57 31.77
N ALA A 355 11.40 14.43 31.11
CA ALA A 355 12.30 13.41 31.61
C ALA A 355 13.72 13.95 31.72
N ILE A 356 14.24 14.68 30.72
CA ILE A 356 15.60 15.18 30.82
C ILE A 356 15.76 16.14 32.01
N GLU A 357 14.81 17.06 32.23
CA GLU A 357 14.85 17.93 33.43
C GLU A 357 14.78 17.14 34.74
N ALA A 358 13.89 16.15 34.83
CA ALA A 358 13.79 15.28 36.01
C ALA A 358 15.11 14.54 36.28
N PHE A 359 15.80 14.09 35.23
CA PHE A 359 17.08 13.40 35.31
C PHE A 359 18.20 14.35 35.73
N VAL A 360 18.23 15.58 35.22
CA VAL A 360 19.21 16.59 35.61
C VAL A 360 19.05 16.99 37.08
N GLU A 361 17.81 17.10 37.58
CA GLU A 361 17.56 17.35 39.01
C GLU A 361 18.02 16.18 39.88
N LYS A 362 17.68 14.94 39.50
CA LYS A 362 18.03 13.72 40.24
C LYS A 362 19.54 13.43 40.26
N LEU A 363 20.25 13.78 39.20
CA LEU A 363 21.68 13.50 39.03
C LEU A 363 22.61 14.64 39.49
N TYR A 364 22.07 15.67 40.13
CA TYR A 364 22.90 16.73 40.70
C TYR A 364 23.98 16.14 41.63
N PRO A 365 25.28 16.51 41.49
CA PRO A 365 25.81 17.67 40.77
C PRO A 365 26.38 17.39 39.36
N LEU A 366 25.97 16.30 38.67
CA LEU A 366 26.40 16.08 37.28
C LEU A 366 25.94 17.22 36.35
N LYS A 367 26.78 17.56 35.38
CA LYS A 367 26.47 18.60 34.40
C LYS A 367 25.30 18.21 33.52
N SER A 368 24.35 19.13 33.32
CA SER A 368 23.14 18.88 32.52
C SER A 368 23.42 18.44 31.09
N LEU A 369 24.47 18.99 30.47
CA LEU A 369 24.88 18.63 29.11
C LEU A 369 25.38 17.17 29.00
N ILE A 370 26.03 16.64 30.04
CA ILE A 370 26.44 15.23 30.09
C ILE A 370 25.19 14.34 30.18
N VAL A 371 24.25 14.70 31.05
CA VAL A 371 23.00 13.95 31.24
C VAL A 371 22.17 13.93 29.96
N SER A 372 21.93 15.08 29.35
CA SER A 372 21.15 15.18 28.10
C SER A 372 21.81 14.42 26.96
N THR A 373 23.14 14.54 26.81
CA THR A 373 23.87 13.83 25.73
C THR A 373 23.80 12.32 25.89
N TRP A 374 23.85 11.78 27.12
CA TRP A 374 23.71 10.34 27.35
C TRP A 374 22.30 9.83 27.05
N ILE A 375 21.26 10.50 27.54
CA ILE A 375 19.87 10.14 27.27
C ILE A 375 19.64 10.09 25.75
N LEU A 376 20.06 11.15 25.06
CA LEU A 376 19.91 11.26 23.63
C LEU A 376 20.79 10.29 22.86
N GLY A 377 22.01 10.02 23.32
CA GLY A 377 22.93 9.09 22.69
C GLY A 377 22.38 7.67 22.74
N ILE A 378 21.88 7.23 23.89
CA ILE A 378 21.22 5.93 24.05
C ILE A 378 19.95 5.88 23.18
N ALA A 379 19.15 6.96 23.15
CA ALA A 379 17.95 7.02 22.31
C ALA A 379 18.26 6.89 20.82
N ASN A 380 19.34 7.52 20.33
CA ASN A 380 19.80 7.40 18.95
C ASN A 380 20.31 5.99 18.62
N VAL A 381 21.08 5.35 19.52
CA VAL A 381 21.57 3.97 19.32
C VAL A 381 20.41 2.98 19.27
N LEU A 382 19.47 3.08 20.21
CA LEU A 382 18.27 2.25 20.23
C LEU A 382 17.39 2.54 19.02
N GLY A 383 17.27 3.81 18.63
CA GLY A 383 16.55 4.24 17.44
C GLY A 383 17.11 3.61 16.17
N PHE A 384 18.44 3.65 15.97
CA PHE A 384 19.12 2.99 14.87
C PHE A 384 18.85 1.47 14.85
N ALA A 385 18.99 0.80 16.01
CA ALA A 385 18.75 -0.63 16.11
C ALA A 385 17.28 -1.00 15.80
N LEU A 386 16.31 -0.24 16.33
CA LEU A 386 14.88 -0.44 16.09
C LEU A 386 14.50 -0.15 14.64
N ASN A 387 15.03 0.93 14.04
CA ASN A 387 14.82 1.25 12.64
C ASN A 387 15.31 0.08 11.76
N TYR A 388 16.54 -0.40 12.01
CA TYR A 388 17.07 -1.57 11.32
C TYR A 388 16.19 -2.81 11.50
N ILE A 389 15.73 -3.12 12.72
CA ILE A 389 14.84 -4.26 12.99
C ILE A 389 13.50 -4.14 12.26
N LEU A 390 12.93 -2.95 12.14
CA LEU A 390 11.64 -2.74 11.48
C LEU A 390 11.75 -2.77 9.96
N VAL A 391 12.89 -2.35 9.41
CA VAL A 391 13.16 -2.37 7.96
C VAL A 391 13.68 -3.76 7.52
N LEU A 392 14.33 -4.52 8.41
CA LEU A 392 14.94 -5.82 8.11
C LEU A 392 13.95 -6.87 7.55
N PRO A 393 12.72 -7.06 8.06
CA PRO A 393 11.75 -7.96 7.44
C PRO A 393 11.41 -7.57 6.01
N THR A 394 11.28 -6.27 5.71
CA THR A 394 11.06 -5.76 4.35
C THR A 394 12.28 -6.04 3.47
N ILE A 395 13.48 -5.77 3.96
CA ILE A 395 14.75 -6.07 3.28
C ILE A 395 14.92 -7.58 3.02
N LEU A 396 14.55 -8.44 3.97
CA LEU A 396 14.67 -9.89 3.86
C LEU A 396 13.59 -10.51 2.97
N GLN A 397 12.41 -9.89 2.89
CA GLN A 397 11.30 -10.33 2.05
C GLN A 397 11.44 -9.87 0.59
N TYR A 398 12.19 -8.77 0.33
CA TYR A 398 12.42 -8.21 -1.00
C TYR A 398 13.88 -8.30 -1.51
N GLY A 399 14.81 -8.79 -0.69
CA GLY A 399 16.12 -9.29 -1.09
C GLY A 399 17.25 -8.26 -1.08
N ILE A 400 18.17 -8.39 -0.11
CA ILE A 400 19.59 -8.11 -0.37
C ILE A 400 20.10 -9.27 -1.23
N CYS A 401 19.99 -9.10 -2.55
CA CYS A 401 20.94 -9.67 -3.48
C CYS A 401 21.94 -8.55 -3.80
N LEU A 402 23.12 -8.60 -3.18
CA LEU A 402 24.29 -7.90 -3.71
C LEU A 402 24.75 -8.69 -4.92
N ASP A 403 24.13 -8.48 -6.08
CA ASP A 403 24.76 -8.80 -7.35
C ASP A 403 24.41 -7.74 -8.38
N ASP A 404 25.48 -7.20 -8.97
CA ASP A 404 25.47 -6.13 -9.94
C ASP A 404 24.65 -6.51 -11.20
N SER A 405 24.05 -5.48 -11.78
CA SER A 405 23.48 -5.37 -13.13
C SER A 405 21.95 -5.56 -13.29
N ASN A 406 21.33 -4.43 -13.63
CA ASN A 406 20.04 -4.24 -14.31
C ASN A 406 18.77 -4.61 -13.53
N TYR A 407 18.18 -3.63 -12.85
CA TYR A 407 16.81 -3.68 -12.38
C TYR A 407 16.03 -2.44 -12.81
N GLN A 408 15.17 -2.60 -13.82
CA GLN A 408 13.94 -1.83 -13.94
C GLN A 408 12.86 -2.59 -13.15
N ILE A 409 12.43 -2.04 -12.01
CA ILE A 409 11.29 -2.54 -11.26
C ILE A 409 10.11 -1.59 -11.54
N GLU A 410 9.23 -1.99 -12.45
CA GLU A 410 7.95 -1.31 -12.68
C GLU A 410 7.02 -1.53 -11.48
N PHE A 411 6.81 -0.49 -10.66
CA PHE A 411 5.83 -0.47 -9.58
C PHE A 411 4.44 -0.02 -10.08
N ASN A 412 3.49 -0.94 -10.08
CA ASN A 412 2.07 -0.74 -10.41
C ASN A 412 1.32 0.13 -9.36
N ILE A 413 1.40 1.46 -9.45
CA ILE A 413 0.84 2.41 -8.44
C ILE A 413 -0.42 3.19 -8.94
N GLN A 414 -0.85 3.05 -10.19
CA GLN A 414 -1.96 3.87 -10.71
C GLN A 414 -3.38 3.42 -10.30
N ILE A 415 -3.58 2.24 -9.71
CA ILE A 415 -4.94 1.69 -9.48
C ILE A 415 -5.54 2.10 -8.13
N ILE A 416 -4.73 2.35 -7.10
CA ILE A 416 -5.23 2.57 -5.72
C ILE A 416 -5.70 4.02 -5.49
N ASN A 417 -5.06 4.99 -6.14
CA ASN A 417 -5.29 6.40 -5.82
C ASN A 417 -6.56 7.00 -6.44
N TYR A 418 -7.08 6.43 -7.53
CA TYR A 418 -8.32 6.91 -8.13
C TYR A 418 -9.57 6.38 -7.42
N GLN A 419 -9.45 5.28 -6.67
CA GLN A 419 -10.59 4.58 -6.06
C GLN A 419 -11.03 5.19 -4.71
N ILE A 420 -10.13 5.86 -3.97
CA ILE A 420 -10.43 6.36 -2.61
C ILE A 420 -11.12 7.74 -2.64
N TYR A 421 -10.85 8.58 -3.65
CA TYR A 421 -11.43 9.92 -3.74
C TYR A 421 -12.94 9.91 -4.05
N ASP A 422 -13.40 9.01 -4.92
CA ASP A 422 -14.83 8.86 -5.27
C ASP A 422 -15.64 8.16 -4.14
N LEU A 423 -15.01 7.28 -3.36
CA LEU A 423 -15.63 6.62 -2.21
C LEU A 423 -15.96 7.60 -1.07
N GLN A 424 -15.09 8.60 -0.83
CA GLN A 424 -15.30 9.60 0.23
C GLN A 424 -16.42 10.61 -0.09
N THR A 425 -16.70 10.85 -1.38
CA THR A 425 -17.80 11.72 -1.80
C THR A 425 -19.15 11.00 -1.71
N SER A 426 -19.21 9.69 -1.99
CA SER A 426 -20.45 8.92 -1.94
C SER A 426 -20.94 8.63 -0.50
N ILE A 427 -20.03 8.45 0.47
CA ILE A 427 -20.37 8.16 1.87
C ILE A 427 -21.02 9.37 2.60
N LYS A 428 -20.85 10.58 2.08
CA LYS A 428 -21.47 11.80 2.66
C LYS A 428 -22.98 11.93 2.39
N GLN A 429 -23.60 11.09 1.56
CA GLN A 429 -24.95 11.32 1.03
C GLN A 429 -26.07 10.37 1.51
N SER A 430 -25.83 9.37 2.37
CA SER A 430 -26.87 8.38 2.74
C SER A 430 -27.27 8.37 4.23
N SER A 431 -28.57 8.18 4.50
CA SER A 431 -29.23 8.23 5.83
C SER A 431 -28.96 7.02 6.75
N ASP A 432 -29.19 7.21 8.05
CA ASP A 432 -28.73 6.35 9.16
C ASP A 432 -29.39 4.94 9.25
N GLU A 433 -30.55 4.70 8.62
CA GLU A 433 -31.18 3.37 8.61
C GLU A 433 -30.51 2.38 7.63
N ILE A 434 -29.96 2.88 6.52
CA ILE A 434 -29.20 2.08 5.55
C ILE A 434 -27.85 1.65 6.16
N ARG A 435 -27.29 2.45 7.08
CA ARG A 435 -26.03 2.14 7.77
C ARG A 435 -26.08 0.85 8.58
N LEU A 436 -27.12 0.58 9.35
CA LEU A 436 -27.16 -0.61 10.22
C LEU A 436 -27.35 -1.93 9.45
N GLN A 437 -28.18 -1.94 8.39
CA GLN A 437 -28.31 -3.11 7.52
C GLN A 437 -27.04 -3.35 6.69
N SER A 438 -26.38 -2.28 6.24
CA SER A 438 -25.10 -2.37 5.53
C SER A 438 -23.96 -2.84 6.44
N ILE A 439 -23.91 -2.40 7.71
CA ILE A 439 -22.91 -2.83 8.69
C ILE A 439 -23.07 -4.32 9.03
N THR A 440 -24.30 -4.82 9.16
CA THR A 440 -24.55 -6.25 9.44
C THR A 440 -24.17 -7.13 8.23
N LEU A 441 -24.37 -6.63 7.01
CA LEU A 441 -23.92 -7.28 5.77
C LEU A 441 -22.40 -7.21 5.58
N LEU A 442 -21.76 -6.08 5.93
CA LEU A 442 -20.30 -5.89 5.89
C LEU A 442 -19.56 -6.74 6.94
N LEU A 443 -20.14 -6.90 8.13
CA LEU A 443 -19.58 -7.74 9.20
C LEU A 443 -19.64 -9.24 8.87
N SER A 444 -20.57 -9.66 8.00
CA SER A 444 -20.64 -11.05 7.52
C SER A 444 -19.78 -11.31 6.27
N GLN A 445 -19.43 -10.27 5.50
CA GLN A 445 -18.63 -10.38 4.27
C GLN A 445 -17.11 -10.25 4.46
N ASN A 446 -16.64 -9.73 5.60
CA ASN A 446 -15.22 -9.45 5.82
C ASN A 446 -14.37 -10.65 6.29
N PHE A 447 -14.91 -11.86 6.36
CA PHE A 447 -14.13 -13.01 6.81
C PHE A 447 -13.24 -13.65 5.73
N TYR A 448 -13.47 -13.41 4.43
CA TYR A 448 -12.63 -13.99 3.35
C TYR A 448 -12.72 -13.19 2.04
N ARG A 449 -11.91 -12.14 1.84
CA ARG A 449 -11.73 -11.57 0.49
C ARG A 449 -10.27 -11.61 0.06
N PHE A 450 -9.86 -12.79 -0.40
CA PHE A 450 -8.66 -12.98 -1.21
C PHE A 450 -8.93 -12.76 -2.71
N SER A 451 -10.04 -12.08 -3.05
CA SER A 451 -10.52 -11.94 -4.42
C SER A 451 -9.88 -10.74 -5.12
N TYR A 452 -9.38 -10.92 -6.34
CA TYR A 452 -8.88 -9.85 -7.21
C TYR A 452 -9.94 -8.74 -7.43
N TYR A 453 -11.22 -9.13 -7.43
CA TYR A 453 -12.35 -8.23 -7.68
C TYR A 453 -12.87 -7.52 -6.43
N ALA A 454 -12.37 -7.84 -5.24
CA ALA A 454 -12.95 -7.41 -3.96
C ALA A 454 -13.06 -5.89 -3.80
N ASN A 455 -12.15 -5.14 -4.40
CA ASN A 455 -11.98 -3.69 -4.25
C ASN A 455 -12.31 -2.91 -5.53
N MET A 456 -12.85 -3.56 -6.56
CA MET A 456 -13.25 -2.86 -7.78
C MET A 456 -14.69 -2.36 -7.67
N ASP A 457 -14.96 -1.21 -8.28
CA ASP A 457 -16.30 -0.61 -8.27
C ASP A 457 -17.08 -0.94 -9.55
N LEU A 458 -18.33 -1.38 -9.35
CA LEU A 458 -19.29 -1.64 -10.42
C LEU A 458 -19.99 -0.36 -10.88
N SER A 459 -20.07 0.66 -10.03
CA SER A 459 -20.74 1.92 -10.35
C SER A 459 -19.99 2.69 -11.44
N SER A 460 -20.69 3.58 -12.13
CA SER A 460 -20.09 4.47 -13.13
C SER A 460 -20.02 5.90 -12.59
N PRO A 461 -18.88 6.61 -12.72
CA PRO A 461 -18.76 8.02 -12.36
C PRO A 461 -19.49 8.93 -13.36
N HIS A 462 -19.90 8.39 -14.52
CA HIS A 462 -20.64 9.10 -15.56
C HIS A 462 -22.07 8.56 -15.69
N ALA A 463 -22.95 9.36 -16.30
CA ALA A 463 -24.32 8.95 -16.57
C ALA A 463 -24.37 7.68 -17.42
N SER A 464 -25.00 6.64 -16.87
CA SER A 464 -25.20 5.33 -17.51
C SER A 464 -26.67 5.12 -17.88
N PHE A 465 -26.93 4.21 -18.81
CA PHE A 465 -28.27 3.66 -19.01
C PHE A 465 -28.80 3.02 -17.71
N GLN A 466 -30.13 2.98 -17.58
CA GLN A 466 -30.80 2.41 -16.41
C GLN A 466 -31.69 1.24 -16.86
N ALA A 467 -31.63 0.14 -16.13
CA ALA A 467 -32.45 -1.06 -16.37
C ALA A 467 -33.95 -0.78 -16.22
N ARG A 468 -34.34 0.23 -15.43
CA ARG A 468 -35.75 0.66 -15.33
C ARG A 468 -36.30 1.22 -16.64
N ASP A 469 -35.43 1.71 -17.53
CA ASP A 469 -35.80 2.28 -18.83
C ASP A 469 -35.76 1.23 -19.96
N LEU A 470 -35.51 -0.04 -19.61
CA LEU A 470 -35.46 -1.17 -20.52
C LEU A 470 -36.79 -1.36 -21.24
N LYS A 471 -36.72 -1.50 -22.57
CA LYS A 471 -37.87 -1.90 -23.38
C LYS A 471 -37.65 -3.29 -23.95
N ILE A 472 -38.70 -4.09 -23.91
CA ILE A 472 -38.70 -5.46 -24.41
C ILE A 472 -39.62 -5.54 -25.63
N LEU A 473 -39.06 -5.96 -26.76
CA LEU A 473 -39.77 -6.25 -28.00
C LEU A 473 -39.68 -7.75 -28.23
N HIS A 474 -40.79 -8.45 -28.01
CA HIS A 474 -40.85 -9.89 -28.22
C HIS A 474 -40.85 -10.25 -29.71
N THR A 475 -40.15 -11.32 -30.06
CA THR A 475 -40.22 -11.90 -31.40
C THR A 475 -41.63 -12.41 -31.71
N GLN A 476 -42.02 -12.30 -32.98
CA GLN A 476 -43.22 -12.94 -33.53
C GLN A 476 -42.87 -14.27 -34.22
N HIS A 477 -41.57 -14.56 -34.38
CA HIS A 477 -41.05 -15.75 -35.05
C HIS A 477 -40.04 -16.44 -34.12
N TYR A 478 -40.53 -17.42 -33.35
CA TYR A 478 -39.68 -18.21 -32.46
C TYR A 478 -38.97 -19.29 -33.26
N ILE A 479 -37.66 -19.44 -33.05
CA ILE A 479 -36.89 -20.49 -33.73
C ILE A 479 -37.01 -21.82 -32.98
N THR A 480 -36.85 -22.94 -33.71
CA THR A 480 -36.87 -24.27 -33.10
C THR A 480 -35.62 -24.49 -32.25
N LYS A 481 -35.81 -24.81 -30.96
CA LYS A 481 -34.70 -25.12 -30.05
C LYS A 481 -33.96 -26.37 -30.52
N PRO A 482 -32.61 -26.39 -30.46
CA PRO A 482 -31.85 -27.59 -30.77
C PRO A 482 -32.12 -28.67 -29.70
N PRO A 483 -31.99 -29.96 -30.05
CA PRO A 483 -32.02 -31.03 -29.06
C PRO A 483 -30.86 -30.87 -28.07
N CYS A 484 -31.10 -31.23 -26.80
CA CYS A 484 -30.09 -31.27 -25.74
C CYS A 484 -29.15 -32.48 -25.92
N ASP A 485 -28.42 -32.52 -27.02
CA ASP A 485 -27.39 -33.51 -27.34
C ASP A 485 -26.03 -32.81 -27.34
N PRO A 486 -25.03 -33.26 -26.54
CA PRO A 486 -23.70 -32.65 -26.52
C PRO A 486 -22.97 -32.65 -27.87
N LYS A 487 -23.32 -33.57 -28.80
CA LYS A 487 -22.76 -33.61 -30.16
C LYS A 487 -23.36 -32.55 -31.08
N ILE A 488 -24.59 -32.11 -30.79
CA ILE A 488 -25.31 -31.12 -31.59
C ILE A 488 -25.05 -29.73 -31.00
N MET A 489 -25.24 -29.57 -29.70
CA MET A 489 -25.14 -28.29 -28.98
C MET A 489 -23.69 -27.90 -28.67
N THR A 490 -22.89 -27.73 -29.72
CA THR A 490 -21.51 -27.25 -29.62
C THR A 490 -21.43 -25.78 -29.24
N PHE A 491 -20.34 -25.39 -28.57
CA PHE A 491 -20.14 -24.02 -28.07
C PHE A 491 -20.29 -22.95 -29.17
N GLY A 492 -21.23 -22.01 -28.98
CA GLY A 492 -21.42 -20.88 -29.88
C GLY A 492 -22.20 -21.17 -31.18
N ALA A 493 -22.74 -22.39 -31.35
CA ALA A 493 -23.40 -22.79 -32.61
C ALA A 493 -24.87 -22.33 -32.73
N PHE A 494 -25.53 -22.04 -31.60
CA PHE A 494 -26.93 -21.62 -31.55
C PHE A 494 -27.07 -20.32 -30.75
N HIS A 495 -28.09 -19.54 -31.05
CA HIS A 495 -28.48 -18.35 -30.29
C HIS A 495 -29.92 -18.49 -29.81
N THR A 496 -30.31 -17.67 -28.83
CA THR A 496 -31.70 -17.58 -28.38
C THR A 496 -32.53 -16.63 -29.26
N ASP A 497 -33.81 -16.44 -28.92
CA ASP A 497 -34.75 -15.65 -29.72
C ASP A 497 -34.51 -14.13 -29.64
N HIS A 498 -33.83 -13.65 -28.60
CA HIS A 498 -33.62 -12.22 -28.36
C HIS A 498 -32.15 -11.85 -28.12
N LEU A 499 -31.84 -10.57 -28.25
CA LEU A 499 -30.58 -9.96 -27.81
C LEU A 499 -30.85 -8.65 -27.06
N LEU A 500 -29.93 -8.27 -26.18
CA LEU A 500 -29.90 -6.93 -25.58
C LEU A 500 -29.00 -6.03 -26.43
N GLU A 501 -29.43 -4.81 -26.74
CA GLU A 501 -28.61 -3.79 -27.40
C GLU A 501 -28.77 -2.41 -26.74
N ILE A 502 -27.66 -1.67 -26.67
CA ILE A 502 -27.59 -0.32 -26.11
C ILE A 502 -26.57 0.49 -26.93
N ASP A 503 -27.01 1.60 -27.50
CA ASP A 503 -26.16 2.51 -28.25
C ASP A 503 -25.55 3.57 -27.34
N TRP A 504 -24.37 4.05 -27.71
CA TRP A 504 -23.73 5.19 -27.05
C TRP A 504 -23.18 6.16 -28.08
N SER A 505 -23.24 7.46 -27.75
CA SER A 505 -22.49 8.49 -28.45
C SER A 505 -22.01 9.57 -27.48
N ASP A 506 -20.88 10.18 -27.77
CA ASP A 506 -20.29 11.25 -26.96
C ASP A 506 -21.27 12.43 -26.76
N LYS A 507 -22.10 12.72 -27.77
CA LYS A 507 -23.09 13.81 -27.73
C LYS A 507 -24.31 13.53 -26.85
N MET A 508 -24.78 12.28 -26.81
CA MET A 508 -26.06 11.91 -26.19
C MET A 508 -25.91 11.00 -24.97
N GLY A 509 -24.71 10.51 -24.70
CA GLY A 509 -24.47 9.43 -23.75
C GLY A 509 -25.07 8.10 -24.20
N TRP A 510 -25.40 7.26 -23.22
CA TRP A 510 -26.06 5.97 -23.44
C TRP A 510 -27.53 6.13 -23.81
N SER A 511 -27.99 5.39 -24.82
CA SER A 511 -29.40 5.25 -25.13
C SER A 511 -30.10 4.38 -24.09
N ARG A 512 -31.43 4.36 -24.13
CA ARG A 512 -32.23 3.35 -23.41
C ARG A 512 -31.80 1.93 -23.83
N PRO A 513 -31.77 0.97 -22.90
CA PRO A 513 -31.49 -0.42 -23.23
C PRO A 513 -32.71 -1.07 -23.89
N MET A 514 -32.46 -1.97 -24.85
CA MET A 514 -33.50 -2.62 -25.63
C MET A 514 -33.25 -4.13 -25.69
N ILE A 515 -34.21 -4.94 -25.24
CA ILE A 515 -34.29 -6.37 -25.62
C ILE A 515 -35.12 -6.45 -26.89
N VAL A 516 -34.55 -7.01 -27.94
CA VAL A 516 -35.16 -7.08 -29.27
C VAL A 516 -35.03 -8.49 -29.85
N PRO A 517 -35.85 -8.86 -30.87
CA PRO A 517 -35.64 -10.12 -31.57
C PRO A 517 -34.23 -10.21 -32.12
N PHE A 518 -33.63 -11.39 -32.05
CA PHE A 518 -32.28 -11.62 -32.53
C PHE A 518 -32.15 -11.20 -34.00
N LYS A 519 -31.14 -10.39 -34.30
CA LYS A 519 -30.89 -9.82 -35.63
C LYS A 519 -29.40 -9.64 -35.89
N ASN A 520 -29.05 -9.54 -37.17
CA ASN A 520 -27.71 -9.14 -37.56
C ASN A 520 -27.44 -7.68 -37.14
N LEU A 521 -26.18 -7.38 -36.81
CA LEU A 521 -25.75 -6.01 -36.57
C LEU A 521 -25.50 -5.29 -37.90
N GLU A 522 -26.15 -4.14 -38.09
CA GLU A 522 -25.86 -3.23 -39.19
C GLU A 522 -24.75 -2.28 -38.76
N LEU A 523 -23.56 -2.42 -39.34
CA LEU A 523 -22.38 -1.61 -39.04
C LEU A 523 -21.94 -0.85 -40.28
N HIS A 524 -21.49 0.40 -40.09
CA HIS A 524 -20.86 1.15 -41.16
C HIS A 524 -19.54 0.46 -41.55
N PRO A 525 -19.17 0.39 -42.84
CA PRO A 525 -17.93 -0.28 -43.26
C PRO A 525 -16.65 0.28 -42.62
N PHE A 526 -16.67 1.52 -42.12
CA PHE A 526 -15.54 2.16 -41.42
C PHE A 526 -15.55 1.99 -39.90
N SER A 527 -16.52 1.26 -39.32
CA SER A 527 -16.58 1.04 -37.87
C SER A 527 -15.26 0.53 -37.32
N SER A 528 -14.68 1.26 -36.36
CA SER A 528 -13.33 0.98 -35.83
C SER A 528 -13.15 -0.43 -35.27
N CYS A 529 -14.20 -1.10 -34.78
CA CYS A 529 -14.11 -2.50 -34.36
C CYS A 529 -13.66 -3.43 -35.50
N LEU A 530 -14.07 -3.17 -36.74
CA LEU A 530 -13.74 -3.98 -37.93
C LEU A 530 -12.28 -3.81 -38.39
N HIS A 531 -11.69 -2.64 -38.14
CA HIS A 531 -10.36 -2.28 -38.65
C HIS A 531 -9.25 -2.35 -37.60
N TYR A 532 -9.58 -1.99 -36.36
CA TYR A 532 -8.60 -1.76 -35.29
C TYR A 532 -8.87 -2.60 -34.04
N ALA A 533 -9.84 -3.52 -34.08
CA ALA A 533 -10.22 -4.39 -32.97
C ALA A 533 -10.48 -3.62 -31.66
N ILE A 534 -11.04 -2.40 -31.75
CA ILE A 534 -11.50 -1.64 -30.59
C ILE A 534 -12.82 -2.24 -30.11
N GLU A 535 -12.69 -3.41 -29.48
CA GLU A 535 -13.78 -4.20 -28.95
C GLU A 535 -13.33 -5.12 -27.81
N CYS A 536 -14.20 -5.25 -26.81
CA CYS A 536 -14.03 -6.17 -25.69
C CYS A 536 -15.30 -7.00 -25.47
N PHE A 537 -15.13 -8.14 -24.81
CA PHE A 537 -16.24 -9.06 -24.57
C PHE A 537 -16.10 -9.76 -23.23
N GLU A 538 -17.20 -10.35 -22.78
CA GLU A 538 -17.26 -11.15 -21.57
C GLU A 538 -17.82 -12.56 -21.81
N GLY A 539 -17.69 -13.38 -20.76
CA GLY A 539 -18.10 -14.77 -20.79
C GLY A 539 -18.55 -15.27 -19.43
N SER A 540 -19.86 -15.45 -19.26
CA SER A 540 -20.48 -16.06 -18.09
C SER A 540 -21.46 -17.15 -18.51
N LYS A 541 -22.07 -17.83 -17.54
CA LYS A 541 -23.03 -18.92 -17.75
C LYS A 541 -24.22 -18.79 -16.81
N ALA A 542 -25.40 -19.05 -17.34
CA ALA A 542 -26.63 -19.33 -16.59
C ALA A 542 -26.88 -20.84 -16.55
N TYR A 543 -27.31 -21.32 -15.39
CA TYR A 543 -27.59 -22.73 -15.12
C TYR A 543 -29.02 -22.89 -14.64
N LYS A 544 -29.68 -23.98 -15.07
CA LYS A 544 -30.94 -24.42 -14.47
C LYS A 544 -30.60 -25.35 -13.31
N GLY A 545 -31.03 -25.01 -12.11
CA GLY A 545 -30.85 -25.88 -10.95
C GLY A 545 -32.18 -26.36 -10.37
N PRO A 546 -32.19 -26.83 -9.11
CA PRO A 546 -33.38 -27.40 -8.48
C PRO A 546 -34.60 -26.47 -8.58
N ASN A 547 -35.79 -27.05 -8.78
CA ASN A 547 -37.06 -26.33 -8.91
C ASN A 547 -37.09 -25.31 -10.07
N ASN A 548 -36.37 -25.57 -11.17
CA ASN A 548 -36.29 -24.70 -12.36
C ASN A 548 -35.77 -23.28 -12.09
N THR A 549 -35.11 -23.06 -10.94
CA THR A 549 -34.52 -21.76 -10.61
C THR A 549 -33.27 -21.52 -11.46
N ILE A 550 -33.15 -20.31 -11.99
CA ILE A 550 -32.03 -19.92 -12.85
C ILE A 550 -30.94 -19.31 -11.98
N ARG A 551 -29.70 -19.72 -12.22
CA ARG A 551 -28.52 -19.32 -11.45
C ARG A 551 -27.47 -18.72 -12.36
N VAL A 552 -26.90 -17.60 -11.98
CA VAL A 552 -25.74 -17.02 -12.67
C VAL A 552 -24.58 -16.93 -11.71
N PHE A 553 -23.42 -17.38 -12.18
CA PHE A 553 -22.21 -17.45 -11.38
C PHE A 553 -21.37 -16.18 -11.51
N ARG A 554 -21.23 -15.44 -10.40
CA ARG A 554 -20.34 -14.28 -10.24
C ARG A 554 -20.35 -13.29 -11.42
N LEU A 555 -21.55 -12.92 -11.89
CA LEU A 555 -21.71 -12.01 -13.02
C LEU A 555 -21.13 -10.62 -12.73
N ASP A 556 -21.19 -10.20 -11.47
CA ASP A 556 -20.53 -9.02 -10.92
C ASP A 556 -19.04 -8.95 -11.31
N CYS A 557 -18.30 -10.05 -11.14
CA CYS A 557 -16.88 -10.12 -11.47
C CYS A 557 -16.63 -10.00 -12.98
N ASN A 558 -17.55 -10.52 -13.80
CA ASN A 558 -17.51 -10.32 -15.25
C ASN A 558 -17.75 -8.84 -15.61
N MET A 559 -18.71 -8.16 -14.98
CA MET A 559 -19.00 -6.73 -15.23
C MET A 559 -17.79 -5.85 -14.87
N LEU A 560 -17.15 -6.12 -13.74
CA LEU A 560 -15.91 -5.45 -13.33
C LEU A 560 -14.80 -5.59 -14.38
N ARG A 561 -14.55 -6.81 -14.87
CA ARG A 561 -13.53 -7.05 -15.91
C ARG A 561 -13.90 -6.45 -17.26
N MET A 562 -15.19 -6.39 -17.60
CA MET A 562 -15.68 -5.73 -18.81
C MET A 562 -15.41 -4.23 -18.76
N LYS A 563 -15.73 -3.57 -17.64
CA LYS A 563 -15.41 -2.15 -17.41
C LYS A 563 -13.91 -1.89 -17.53
N HIS A 564 -13.08 -2.74 -16.91
CA HIS A 564 -11.63 -2.63 -16.99
C HIS A 564 -11.13 -2.72 -18.45
N SER A 565 -11.68 -3.65 -19.22
CA SER A 565 -11.37 -3.82 -20.65
C SER A 565 -11.86 -2.66 -21.50
N ALA A 566 -13.05 -2.12 -21.22
CA ALA A 566 -13.62 -0.96 -21.91
C ALA A 566 -12.74 0.28 -21.71
N LYS A 567 -12.33 0.55 -20.46
CA LYS A 567 -11.42 1.66 -20.12
C LYS A 567 -10.11 1.58 -20.90
N ARG A 568 -9.49 0.41 -20.99
CA ARG A 568 -8.22 0.21 -21.71
C ARG A 568 -8.30 0.53 -23.20
N LEU A 569 -9.49 0.33 -23.79
CA LEU A 569 -9.78 0.57 -25.20
C LEU A 569 -10.37 1.97 -25.47
N SER A 570 -10.46 2.84 -24.46
CA SER A 570 -11.16 4.14 -24.55
C SER A 570 -12.61 3.99 -25.05
N LEU A 571 -13.28 2.92 -24.66
CA LEU A 571 -14.72 2.72 -24.83
C LEU A 571 -15.47 3.36 -23.66
N PRO A 572 -16.76 3.73 -23.84
CA PRO A 572 -17.53 4.39 -22.79
C PRO A 572 -17.70 3.51 -21.55
N ASP A 573 -17.55 4.11 -20.37
CA ASP A 573 -17.87 3.45 -19.11
C ASP A 573 -19.40 3.29 -18.93
N PHE A 574 -19.80 2.32 -18.12
CA PHE A 574 -21.21 2.01 -17.82
C PHE A 574 -21.36 1.49 -16.39
N ASP A 575 -22.56 1.60 -15.84
CA ASP A 575 -22.87 1.02 -14.53
C ASP A 575 -23.07 -0.50 -14.66
N GLY A 576 -22.20 -1.27 -13.99
CA GLY A 576 -22.20 -2.72 -14.03
C GLY A 576 -23.42 -3.34 -13.35
N HIS A 577 -24.00 -2.70 -12.34
CA HIS A 577 -25.25 -3.16 -11.72
C HIS A 577 -26.42 -3.02 -12.68
N GLU A 578 -26.49 -1.91 -13.42
CA GLU A 578 -27.55 -1.69 -14.41
C GLU A 578 -27.42 -2.66 -15.59
N LEU A 579 -26.20 -2.94 -16.05
CA LEU A 579 -25.98 -3.96 -17.10
C LEU A 579 -26.38 -5.36 -16.61
N GLN A 580 -26.00 -5.71 -15.38
CA GLN A 580 -26.38 -7.00 -14.78
C GLN A 580 -27.91 -7.17 -14.77
N LYS A 581 -28.67 -6.17 -14.30
CA LYS A 581 -30.14 -6.21 -14.30
C LYS A 581 -30.71 -6.38 -15.72
N CYS A 582 -30.12 -5.72 -16.72
CA CYS A 582 -30.53 -5.88 -18.12
C CYS A 582 -30.26 -7.29 -18.65
N ILE A 583 -29.11 -7.88 -18.29
CA ILE A 583 -28.77 -9.28 -18.62
C ILE A 583 -29.75 -10.25 -17.95
N GLU A 584 -30.05 -10.04 -16.67
CA GLU A 584 -31.03 -10.86 -15.94
C GLU A 584 -32.42 -10.78 -16.59
N ALA A 585 -32.85 -9.60 -17.04
CA ALA A 585 -34.09 -9.44 -17.80
C ALA A 585 -34.06 -10.20 -19.13
N LEU A 586 -32.95 -10.16 -19.89
CA LEU A 586 -32.79 -10.94 -21.12
C LEU A 586 -32.88 -12.45 -20.84
N ILE A 587 -32.22 -12.91 -19.78
CA ILE A 587 -32.27 -14.31 -19.34
C ILE A 587 -33.70 -14.71 -18.96
N LYS A 588 -34.49 -13.82 -18.34
CA LYS A 588 -35.91 -14.08 -18.04
C LYS A 588 -36.77 -14.20 -19.30
N VAL A 589 -36.54 -13.33 -20.28
CA VAL A 589 -37.25 -13.40 -21.57
C VAL A 589 -36.96 -14.72 -22.28
N ASP A 590 -35.69 -15.14 -22.29
CA ASP A 590 -35.23 -16.37 -22.95
C ASP A 590 -35.02 -17.55 -21.99
N GLN A 591 -35.69 -17.58 -20.82
CA GLN A 591 -35.46 -18.58 -19.77
C GLN A 591 -35.65 -20.04 -20.21
N ASP A 592 -36.49 -20.19 -21.22
CA ASP A 592 -36.89 -21.42 -21.86
C ASP A 592 -35.80 -22.02 -22.75
N TRP A 593 -34.78 -21.22 -23.09
CA TRP A 593 -33.58 -21.66 -23.81
C TRP A 593 -32.51 -22.24 -22.90
N ILE A 594 -32.59 -22.01 -21.59
CA ILE A 594 -31.62 -22.52 -20.63
C ILE A 594 -31.86 -24.02 -20.45
N PRO A 595 -30.92 -24.90 -20.87
CA PRO A 595 -31.13 -26.33 -20.77
C PRO A 595 -31.21 -26.77 -19.30
N ASP A 596 -32.03 -27.78 -19.04
CA ASP A 596 -32.26 -28.39 -17.73
C ASP A 596 -31.48 -29.70 -17.52
N HIS A 597 -30.69 -30.12 -18.50
CA HIS A 597 -29.90 -31.34 -18.42
C HIS A 597 -28.56 -31.14 -17.67
N PRO A 598 -28.10 -32.13 -16.89
CA PRO A 598 -26.81 -32.06 -16.21
C PRO A 598 -25.65 -31.77 -17.16
N GLY A 599 -24.79 -30.83 -16.79
CA GLY A 599 -23.62 -30.42 -17.57
C GLY A 599 -23.91 -29.44 -18.71
N PHE A 600 -25.19 -29.15 -19.01
CA PHE A 600 -25.56 -28.11 -19.95
C PHE A 600 -25.72 -26.75 -19.25
N SER A 601 -25.59 -25.68 -20.01
CA SER A 601 -25.77 -24.30 -19.52
C SER A 601 -26.17 -23.38 -20.65
N CYS A 602 -26.50 -22.13 -20.34
CA CYS A 602 -26.65 -21.07 -21.32
C CYS A 602 -25.50 -20.07 -21.15
N TYR A 603 -24.66 -19.92 -22.16
CA TYR A 603 -23.56 -18.99 -22.18
C TYR A 603 -24.04 -17.57 -22.44
N ILE A 604 -23.55 -16.62 -21.66
CA ILE A 604 -23.87 -15.19 -21.73
C ILE A 604 -22.66 -14.48 -22.36
N ARG A 605 -22.86 -13.76 -23.46
CA ARG A 605 -21.81 -13.05 -24.21
C ARG A 605 -22.10 -11.54 -24.29
N PRO A 606 -21.76 -10.76 -23.26
CA PRO A 606 -21.70 -9.31 -23.37
C PRO A 606 -20.55 -8.90 -24.27
N THR A 607 -20.77 -7.89 -25.12
CA THR A 607 -19.80 -7.39 -26.08
C THR A 607 -19.95 -5.87 -26.21
N LEU A 608 -18.84 -5.14 -26.22
CA LEU A 608 -18.81 -3.69 -26.41
C LEU A 608 -17.86 -3.36 -27.56
N ILE A 609 -18.38 -2.71 -28.60
CA ILE A 609 -17.69 -2.41 -29.85
C ILE A 609 -17.66 -0.90 -30.12
N ALA A 610 -16.54 -0.40 -30.64
CA ALA A 610 -16.46 0.95 -31.21
C ALA A 610 -17.11 1.00 -32.59
N THR A 611 -18.04 1.94 -32.80
CA THR A 611 -18.80 2.10 -34.04
C THR A 611 -18.51 3.41 -34.77
N GLU A 612 -17.38 4.05 -34.48
CA GLU A 612 -16.90 5.27 -35.16
C GLU A 612 -16.86 5.10 -36.68
N GLU A 613 -17.45 6.04 -37.42
CA GLU A 613 -17.56 5.98 -38.88
C GLU A 613 -16.38 6.67 -39.57
N ALA A 614 -15.16 6.41 -39.10
CA ALA A 614 -13.95 7.04 -39.60
C ALA A 614 -12.76 6.07 -39.52
N LEU A 615 -11.89 6.13 -40.53
CA LEU A 615 -10.67 5.31 -40.57
C LEU A 615 -9.52 5.88 -39.71
N GLY A 616 -9.63 7.08 -39.16
CA GLY A 616 -8.60 7.60 -38.27
C GLY A 616 -8.51 6.78 -36.98
N VAL A 617 -7.31 6.39 -36.56
CA VAL A 617 -7.11 5.70 -35.27
C VAL A 617 -7.27 6.72 -34.15
N ARG A 618 -8.40 6.66 -33.44
CA ARG A 618 -8.75 7.58 -32.35
C ARG A 618 -9.76 6.95 -31.39
N ALA A 619 -9.94 7.57 -30.23
CA ALA A 619 -11.04 7.25 -29.32
C ALA A 619 -12.37 7.38 -30.06
N SER A 620 -13.24 6.38 -29.88
CA SER A 620 -14.51 6.29 -30.60
C SER A 620 -15.53 7.26 -30.01
N SER A 621 -16.17 8.09 -30.83
CA SER A 621 -17.27 8.96 -30.39
C SER A 621 -18.63 8.25 -30.37
N ARG A 622 -18.66 6.98 -30.81
CA ARG A 622 -19.84 6.11 -30.86
C ARG A 622 -19.48 4.68 -30.48
N ALA A 623 -20.34 4.01 -29.75
CA ALA A 623 -20.14 2.61 -29.39
C ALA A 623 -21.48 1.87 -29.32
N LYS A 624 -21.42 0.54 -29.30
CA LYS A 624 -22.58 -0.32 -29.08
C LYS A 624 -22.24 -1.41 -28.07
N LEU A 625 -23.05 -1.51 -27.03
CA LEU A 625 -23.05 -2.66 -26.13
C LEU A 625 -24.17 -3.61 -26.56
N PHE A 626 -23.87 -4.90 -26.68
CA PHE A 626 -24.89 -5.91 -26.90
C PHE A 626 -24.61 -7.19 -26.12
N VAL A 627 -25.66 -7.97 -25.84
CA VAL A 627 -25.55 -9.26 -25.16
C VAL A 627 -26.36 -10.30 -25.94
N VAL A 628 -25.72 -11.43 -26.24
CA VAL A 628 -26.36 -12.60 -26.82
C VAL A 628 -26.26 -13.79 -25.87
N LEU A 629 -27.27 -14.66 -25.92
CA LEU A 629 -27.32 -15.90 -25.16
C LEU A 629 -27.15 -17.10 -26.12
N CYS A 630 -26.46 -18.13 -25.65
CA CYS A 630 -26.17 -19.33 -26.44
C CYS A 630 -26.34 -20.58 -25.56
N PRO A 631 -27.29 -21.50 -25.84
CA PRO A 631 -27.34 -22.77 -25.14
C PRO A 631 -26.10 -23.61 -25.52
N VAL A 632 -25.43 -24.19 -24.52
CA VAL A 632 -24.20 -24.96 -24.70
C VAL A 632 -24.24 -26.29 -23.95
N GLY A 633 -23.78 -27.34 -24.62
CA GLY A 633 -23.57 -28.65 -24.03
C GLY A 633 -22.34 -28.71 -23.12
N PRO A 634 -22.16 -29.83 -22.39
CA PRO A 634 -20.98 -30.06 -21.59
C PRO A 634 -19.74 -30.11 -22.49
N TYR A 635 -18.67 -29.46 -22.04
CA TYR A 635 -17.39 -29.47 -22.76
C TYR A 635 -16.80 -30.88 -22.83
N PHE A 636 -17.06 -31.71 -21.81
CA PHE A 636 -16.72 -33.13 -21.80
C PHE A 636 -17.97 -33.98 -21.54
N PRO A 637 -18.60 -34.51 -22.60
CA PRO A 637 -19.82 -35.32 -22.47
C PRO A 637 -19.63 -36.59 -21.64
N SER A 638 -18.40 -37.12 -21.58
CA SER A 638 -18.02 -38.33 -20.83
C SER A 638 -17.38 -38.05 -19.47
N GLY A 639 -17.52 -36.83 -18.93
CA GLY A 639 -16.78 -36.37 -17.75
C GLY A 639 -15.39 -35.83 -18.10
N LEU A 640 -14.66 -35.32 -17.09
CA LEU A 640 -13.34 -34.70 -17.28
C LEU A 640 -12.45 -35.54 -18.20
N LYS A 641 -11.75 -34.88 -19.12
CA LYS A 641 -10.81 -35.54 -20.05
C LYS A 641 -9.49 -34.78 -20.03
N PRO A 642 -8.38 -35.40 -19.61
CA PRO A 642 -7.08 -34.75 -19.62
C PRO A 642 -6.67 -34.35 -21.04
N VAL A 643 -5.97 -33.22 -21.14
CA VAL A 643 -5.43 -32.73 -22.40
C VAL A 643 -3.91 -32.69 -22.39
N ARG A 644 -3.34 -32.78 -23.59
CA ARG A 644 -1.92 -32.52 -23.85
C ARG A 644 -1.74 -31.07 -24.27
N VAL A 645 -0.79 -30.38 -23.66
CA VAL A 645 -0.46 -28.98 -23.97
C VAL A 645 0.94 -28.85 -24.53
N PHE A 646 1.16 -27.93 -25.45
CA PHE A 646 2.47 -27.71 -26.07
C PHE A 646 3.03 -26.34 -25.71
N CYS A 647 4.26 -26.29 -25.20
CA CYS A 647 4.96 -25.05 -24.89
C CYS A 647 5.30 -24.30 -26.17
N ASN A 648 4.64 -23.18 -26.41
CA ASN A 648 4.93 -22.37 -27.56
C ASN A 648 6.09 -21.41 -27.26
N THR A 649 7.25 -21.67 -27.85
CA THR A 649 8.45 -20.84 -27.71
C THR A 649 8.64 -19.84 -28.87
N ILE A 650 7.78 -19.91 -29.89
CA ILE A 650 7.89 -19.10 -31.12
C ILE A 650 6.91 -17.93 -31.08
N THR A 651 5.67 -18.17 -30.61
CA THR A 651 4.60 -17.17 -30.55
C THR A 651 4.28 -16.81 -29.12
N ILE A 652 4.24 -15.51 -28.86
CA ILE A 652 3.89 -14.93 -27.57
C ILE A 652 2.42 -14.50 -27.61
N ARG A 653 1.65 -14.88 -26.58
CA ARG A 653 0.24 -14.48 -26.43
C ARG A 653 0.10 -13.02 -26.00
N SER A 654 0.89 -12.64 -25.02
CA SER A 654 0.87 -11.33 -24.36
C SER A 654 2.27 -11.01 -23.82
N TYR A 655 2.57 -9.73 -23.64
CA TYR A 655 3.86 -9.24 -23.14
C TYR A 655 3.62 -8.17 -22.06
N PRO A 656 4.55 -7.97 -21.10
CA PRO A 656 4.47 -6.86 -20.14
C PRO A 656 4.25 -5.50 -20.83
N GLY A 657 3.42 -4.64 -20.26
CA GLY A 657 2.97 -3.38 -20.89
C GLY A 657 1.96 -3.56 -22.06
N GLY A 658 1.65 -4.80 -22.44
CA GLY A 658 0.64 -5.13 -23.45
C GLY A 658 -0.80 -5.04 -22.93
N VAL A 659 -1.70 -5.81 -23.53
CA VAL A 659 -3.12 -5.86 -23.16
C VAL A 659 -3.57 -7.24 -22.68
N GLY A 660 -2.64 -8.10 -22.26
CA GLY A 660 -2.91 -9.51 -21.92
C GLY A 660 -3.90 -9.72 -20.77
N GLU A 661 -3.92 -8.80 -19.81
CA GLU A 661 -4.85 -8.82 -18.66
C GLU A 661 -6.26 -8.32 -18.98
N TYR A 662 -6.52 -7.85 -20.21
CA TYR A 662 -7.82 -7.37 -20.63
C TYR A 662 -8.49 -8.36 -21.59
N LYS A 663 -9.82 -8.43 -21.54
CA LYS A 663 -10.61 -9.35 -22.38
C LYS A 663 -10.98 -8.71 -23.71
N VAL A 664 -9.96 -8.32 -24.46
CA VAL A 664 -10.07 -7.61 -25.75
C VAL A 664 -9.89 -8.56 -26.93
N ALA A 665 -10.59 -8.33 -28.05
CA ALA A 665 -10.57 -9.26 -29.19
C ALA A 665 -9.17 -9.44 -29.80
N GLY A 666 -8.35 -8.39 -29.79
CA GLY A 666 -6.98 -8.41 -30.29
C GLY A 666 -6.08 -9.47 -29.64
N ASN A 667 -6.40 -9.92 -28.43
CA ASN A 667 -5.66 -10.99 -27.74
C ASN A 667 -5.97 -12.41 -28.26
N TYR A 668 -7.05 -12.58 -29.02
CA TYR A 668 -7.55 -13.88 -29.44
C TYR A 668 -7.24 -14.18 -30.89
N ALA A 669 -7.39 -13.21 -31.79
CA ALA A 669 -7.17 -13.43 -33.23
C ALA A 669 -5.78 -14.00 -33.56
N PRO A 670 -4.66 -13.51 -32.97
CA PRO A 670 -3.32 -14.04 -33.25
C PRO A 670 -3.08 -15.47 -32.73
N THR A 671 -3.95 -16.00 -31.86
CA THR A 671 -3.78 -17.32 -31.24
C THR A 671 -4.27 -18.47 -32.12
N VAL A 672 -5.05 -18.17 -33.17
CA VAL A 672 -5.74 -19.18 -33.99
C VAL A 672 -4.75 -20.03 -34.80
N LEU A 673 -3.76 -19.40 -35.43
CA LEU A 673 -2.75 -20.13 -36.21
C LEU A 673 -1.87 -21.03 -35.30
N PRO A 674 -1.29 -20.52 -34.20
CA PRO A 674 -0.57 -21.37 -33.25
C PRO A 674 -1.39 -22.55 -32.73
N LEU A 675 -2.69 -22.35 -32.43
CA LEU A 675 -3.57 -23.44 -32.00
C LEU A 675 -3.71 -24.52 -33.08
N LYS A 676 -3.91 -24.11 -34.34
CA LYS A 676 -3.98 -25.03 -35.47
C LYS A 676 -2.68 -25.81 -35.66
N GLU A 677 -1.53 -25.18 -35.41
CA GLU A 677 -0.22 -25.82 -35.55
C GLU A 677 0.02 -26.87 -34.47
N VAL A 678 -0.26 -26.58 -33.20
CA VAL A 678 -0.10 -27.56 -32.12
C VAL A 678 -1.09 -28.73 -32.24
N GLN A 679 -2.28 -28.49 -32.78
CA GLN A 679 -3.24 -29.55 -33.09
C GLN A 679 -2.75 -30.53 -34.14
N LYS A 680 -2.00 -30.07 -35.15
CA LYS A 680 -1.42 -30.97 -36.17
C LYS A 680 -0.39 -31.94 -35.61
N ILE A 681 0.30 -31.56 -34.53
CA ILE A 681 1.31 -32.40 -33.87
C ILE A 681 0.76 -33.15 -32.65
N GLY A 682 -0.56 -33.26 -32.52
CA GLY A 682 -1.22 -34.12 -31.53
C GLY A 682 -1.43 -33.50 -30.14
N PHE A 683 -1.24 -32.18 -30.00
CA PHE A 683 -1.54 -31.45 -28.77
C PHE A 683 -2.86 -30.70 -28.88
N HIS A 684 -3.57 -30.50 -27.77
CA HIS A 684 -4.91 -29.92 -27.78
C HIS A 684 -4.90 -28.40 -27.64
N GLN A 685 -3.92 -27.85 -26.91
CA GLN A 685 -3.81 -26.43 -26.58
C GLN A 685 -2.35 -25.97 -26.52
N ASN A 686 -2.13 -24.67 -26.71
CA ASN A 686 -0.86 -24.03 -26.41
C ASN A 686 -0.70 -23.81 -24.90
N LEU A 687 0.51 -24.00 -24.39
CA LEU A 687 0.99 -23.44 -23.14
C LEU A 687 1.82 -22.21 -23.50
N TRP A 688 1.33 -21.02 -23.16
CA TRP A 688 1.95 -19.75 -23.55
C TRP A 688 3.11 -19.40 -22.63
N LEU A 689 4.25 -19.07 -23.24
CA LEU A 689 5.48 -18.71 -22.54
C LEU A 689 6.01 -17.36 -23.03
N LEU A 690 6.73 -16.64 -22.17
CA LEU A 690 7.64 -15.57 -22.58
C LEU A 690 9.01 -16.14 -23.01
N PRO A 691 9.87 -15.35 -23.69
CA PRO A 691 11.17 -15.82 -24.18
C PRO A 691 12.11 -16.38 -23.09
N ASP A 692 12.00 -15.89 -21.86
CA ASP A 692 12.76 -16.36 -20.69
C ASP A 692 12.21 -17.68 -20.10
N GLY A 693 11.09 -18.18 -20.63
CA GLY A 693 10.41 -19.37 -20.15
C GLY A 693 9.36 -19.11 -19.07
N LEU A 694 9.01 -17.84 -18.81
CA LEU A 694 7.93 -17.52 -17.86
C LEU A 694 6.58 -18.03 -18.40
N VAL A 695 5.88 -18.81 -17.58
CA VAL A 695 4.59 -19.41 -17.93
C VAL A 695 3.46 -18.39 -17.74
N GLN A 696 2.60 -18.27 -18.76
CA GLN A 696 1.43 -17.38 -18.74
C GLN A 696 0.11 -18.17 -18.58
N GLU A 697 -0.43 -18.68 -19.69
CA GLU A 697 -1.77 -19.28 -19.77
C GLU A 697 -1.78 -20.55 -20.62
N MET A 698 -2.85 -21.35 -20.51
CA MET A 698 -3.11 -22.50 -21.36
C MET A 698 -4.27 -22.19 -22.32
N GLY A 699 -3.96 -21.97 -23.60
CA GLY A 699 -4.95 -21.57 -24.59
C GLY A 699 -5.65 -20.28 -24.18
N VAL A 700 -6.90 -20.39 -23.72
CA VAL A 700 -7.72 -19.26 -23.20
C VAL A 700 -8.11 -19.46 -21.73
N CYS A 701 -7.34 -20.26 -21.00
CA CYS A 701 -7.55 -20.63 -19.61
C CYS A 701 -6.33 -20.22 -18.76
N ASN A 702 -6.58 -19.86 -17.50
CA ASN A 702 -5.51 -19.74 -16.52
C ASN A 702 -4.97 -21.13 -16.15
N LEU A 703 -3.83 -21.19 -15.48
CA LEU A 703 -3.10 -22.42 -15.15
C LEU A 703 -2.86 -22.57 -13.66
N PHE A 704 -2.88 -23.82 -13.20
CA PHE A 704 -2.50 -24.22 -11.85
C PHE A 704 -1.60 -25.46 -11.89
N PHE A 705 -0.64 -25.48 -10.98
CA PHE A 705 0.24 -26.62 -10.72
C PHE A 705 0.09 -27.00 -9.25
N TYR A 706 -0.14 -28.28 -8.99
CA TYR A 706 -0.17 -28.83 -7.65
C TYR A 706 1.00 -29.80 -7.51
N TRP A 707 1.94 -29.47 -6.61
CA TRP A 707 3.19 -30.21 -6.49
C TRP A 707 3.67 -30.30 -5.05
N LYS A 708 4.75 -31.05 -4.84
CA LYS A 708 5.60 -30.90 -3.65
C LYS A 708 6.70 -29.88 -3.94
N ASN A 709 6.80 -28.84 -3.12
CA ASN A 709 7.90 -27.88 -3.21
C ASN A 709 9.24 -28.54 -2.79
N LYS A 710 10.36 -27.82 -2.93
CA LYS A 710 11.70 -28.35 -2.60
C LYS A 710 11.87 -28.64 -1.10
N GLN A 711 11.01 -28.08 -0.25
CA GLN A 711 10.92 -28.33 1.19
C GLN A 711 10.06 -29.54 1.54
N GLY A 712 9.41 -30.17 0.55
CA GLY A 712 8.57 -31.36 0.72
C GLY A 712 7.10 -31.09 1.06
N GLU A 713 6.67 -29.83 1.05
CA GLU A 713 5.30 -29.42 1.34
C GLU A 713 4.43 -29.43 0.08
N ASN A 714 3.16 -29.82 0.22
CA ASN A 714 2.20 -29.69 -0.87
C ASN A 714 1.85 -28.22 -1.09
N GLU A 715 1.91 -27.77 -2.34
CA GLU A 715 1.66 -26.39 -2.74
C GLU A 715 0.87 -26.35 -4.06
N LEU A 716 -0.21 -25.56 -4.06
CA LEU A 716 -0.97 -25.18 -5.25
C LEU A 716 -0.48 -23.80 -5.70
N ILE A 717 0.14 -23.75 -6.88
CA ILE A 717 0.72 -22.55 -7.44
C ILE A 717 0.02 -22.16 -8.74
N THR A 718 -0.15 -20.86 -8.95
CA THR A 718 -0.61 -20.28 -10.21
C THR A 718 0.28 -19.09 -10.57
N PRO A 719 0.53 -18.83 -11.87
CA PRO A 719 1.17 -17.59 -12.29
C PRO A 719 0.48 -16.35 -11.72
N MET A 720 1.27 -15.39 -11.23
CA MET A 720 0.78 -14.13 -10.67
C MET A 720 0.20 -13.18 -11.73
N LEU A 721 -0.67 -12.27 -11.33
CA LEU A 721 -1.24 -11.25 -12.23
C LEU A 721 -0.25 -10.10 -12.41
N ASP A 722 0.55 -10.17 -13.47
CA ASP A 722 1.63 -9.20 -13.80
C ASP A 722 1.33 -8.36 -15.06
N GLY A 723 0.07 -8.29 -15.47
CA GLY A 723 -0.38 -7.63 -16.70
C GLY A 723 -0.37 -8.54 -17.94
N THR A 724 0.31 -9.70 -17.88
CA THR A 724 0.35 -10.64 -19.00
C THR A 724 -0.73 -11.73 -18.95
N ILE A 725 -1.44 -11.85 -17.83
CA ILE A 725 -2.40 -12.92 -17.55
C ILE A 725 -3.80 -12.32 -17.35
N LEU A 726 -4.81 -12.93 -17.96
CA LEU A 726 -6.19 -12.50 -17.77
C LEU A 726 -6.65 -12.87 -16.35
N PRO A 727 -7.15 -11.93 -15.54
CA PRO A 727 -7.71 -12.25 -14.23
C PRO A 727 -9.00 -13.05 -14.44
N GLY A 728 -8.93 -14.38 -14.33
CA GLY A 728 -10.06 -15.27 -14.54
C GLY A 728 -10.99 -15.32 -13.33
N VAL A 729 -12.32 -15.20 -13.55
CA VAL A 729 -13.32 -15.40 -12.47
C VAL A 729 -13.22 -16.80 -11.86
N VAL A 730 -12.99 -17.84 -12.68
CA VAL A 730 -12.79 -19.21 -12.17
C VAL A 730 -11.44 -19.37 -11.45
N ARG A 731 -10.37 -18.71 -11.93
CA ARG A 731 -9.06 -18.66 -11.23
C ARG A 731 -9.23 -18.08 -9.82
N ASP A 732 -9.89 -16.94 -9.73
CA ASP A 732 -10.19 -16.27 -8.47
C ASP A 732 -11.02 -17.15 -7.52
N SER A 733 -12.05 -17.81 -8.05
CA SER A 733 -12.85 -18.77 -7.28
C SER A 733 -12.05 -19.98 -6.80
N ILE A 734 -11.16 -20.54 -7.62
CA ILE A 734 -10.29 -21.66 -7.23
C ILE A 734 -9.32 -21.24 -6.12
N LEU A 735 -8.71 -20.06 -6.21
CA LEU A 735 -7.83 -19.54 -5.15
C LEU A 735 -8.57 -19.38 -3.81
N ASN A 736 -9.80 -18.86 -3.85
CA ASN A 736 -10.63 -18.74 -2.65
C ASN A 736 -10.98 -20.12 -2.06
N LEU A 737 -11.45 -21.08 -2.87
CA LEU A 737 -11.76 -22.44 -2.40
C LEU A 737 -10.51 -23.16 -1.87
N ALA A 738 -9.38 -23.07 -2.57
CA ALA A 738 -8.14 -23.70 -2.17
C ALA A 738 -7.62 -23.17 -0.82
N LYS A 739 -7.71 -21.86 -0.59
CA LYS A 739 -7.37 -21.24 0.71
C LYS A 739 -8.31 -21.72 1.83
N GLN A 740 -9.61 -21.87 1.53
CA GLN A 740 -10.59 -22.40 2.48
C GLN A 740 -10.35 -23.87 2.85
N PHE A 741 -9.75 -24.67 1.95
CA PHE A 741 -9.42 -26.07 2.29
C PHE A 741 -8.37 -26.16 3.40
N ASN A 742 -7.44 -25.19 3.49
CA ASN A 742 -6.41 -25.10 4.52
C ASN A 742 -5.59 -26.41 4.70
N LYS A 743 -5.29 -27.10 3.59
CA LYS A 743 -4.56 -28.39 3.58
C LYS A 743 -3.17 -28.31 2.95
N PHE A 744 -2.91 -27.26 2.19
CA PHE A 744 -1.69 -27.07 1.40
C PHE A 744 -1.48 -25.57 1.20
N LYS A 745 -0.23 -25.20 0.87
CA LYS A 745 0.12 -23.81 0.60
C LYS A 745 -0.51 -23.37 -0.73
N VAL A 746 -1.03 -22.14 -0.79
CA VAL A 746 -1.58 -21.54 -2.02
C VAL A 746 -0.72 -20.34 -2.37
N THR A 747 -0.14 -20.29 -3.57
CA THR A 747 0.82 -19.25 -3.95
C THR A 747 0.56 -18.71 -5.35
N GLU A 748 0.63 -17.38 -5.46
CA GLU A 748 0.63 -16.65 -6.71
C GLU A 748 2.03 -16.05 -6.89
N ARG A 749 2.80 -16.54 -7.87
CA ARG A 749 4.14 -16.03 -8.18
C ARG A 749 4.48 -16.26 -9.66
N LYS A 750 5.59 -15.70 -10.12
CA LYS A 750 6.19 -16.09 -11.41
C LYS A 750 6.55 -17.58 -11.40
N VAL A 751 6.18 -18.31 -12.45
CA VAL A 751 6.46 -19.74 -12.62
C VAL A 751 7.19 -19.94 -13.94
N TYR A 752 8.39 -20.52 -13.90
CA TYR A 752 9.17 -20.80 -15.09
C TYR A 752 8.96 -22.23 -15.57
N ILE A 753 8.94 -22.44 -16.89
CA ILE A 753 8.72 -23.78 -17.48
C ILE A 753 9.78 -24.79 -17.02
N GLN A 754 11.01 -24.31 -16.76
CA GLN A 754 12.12 -25.09 -16.23
C GLN A 754 11.77 -25.71 -14.87
N GLU A 755 11.14 -24.96 -13.96
CA GLU A 755 10.69 -25.46 -12.66
C GLU A 755 9.61 -26.54 -12.81
N VAL A 756 8.72 -26.37 -13.79
CA VAL A 756 7.63 -27.31 -14.07
C VAL A 756 8.18 -28.63 -14.58
N VAL A 757 9.08 -28.61 -15.57
CA VAL A 757 9.67 -29.84 -16.12
C VAL A 757 10.61 -30.52 -15.14
N GLU A 758 11.36 -29.77 -14.33
CA GLU A 758 12.17 -30.29 -13.22
C GLU A 758 11.28 -31.01 -12.20
N ALA A 759 10.17 -30.40 -11.78
CA ALA A 759 9.23 -31.01 -10.84
C ALA A 759 8.58 -32.29 -11.39
N ILE A 760 8.31 -32.37 -12.70
CA ILE A 760 7.81 -33.59 -13.33
C ILE A 760 8.90 -34.67 -13.33
N ALA A 761 10.12 -34.34 -13.76
CA ALA A 761 11.24 -35.27 -13.82
C ALA A 761 11.62 -35.85 -12.44
N GLU A 762 11.51 -35.06 -11.39
CA GLU A 762 11.77 -35.46 -10.00
C GLU A 762 10.58 -36.19 -9.33
N GLY A 763 9.45 -36.33 -10.03
CA GLY A 763 8.24 -36.94 -9.48
C GLY A 763 7.58 -36.12 -8.37
N ARG A 764 7.89 -34.82 -8.28
CA ARG A 764 7.28 -33.86 -7.33
C ARG A 764 5.97 -33.28 -7.84
N MET A 765 5.76 -33.22 -9.16
CA MET A 765 4.51 -32.77 -9.75
C MET A 765 3.39 -33.78 -9.44
N ILE A 766 2.31 -33.33 -8.80
CA ILE A 766 1.16 -34.17 -8.44
C ILE A 766 0.07 -34.03 -9.50
N GLU A 767 -0.37 -32.80 -9.80
CA GLU A 767 -1.44 -32.53 -10.76
C GLU A 767 -1.21 -31.20 -11.48
N MET A 768 -1.74 -31.09 -12.70
CA MET A 768 -1.79 -29.85 -13.45
C MET A 768 -3.16 -29.67 -14.10
N PHE A 769 -3.67 -28.45 -14.10
CA PHE A 769 -4.94 -28.15 -14.74
C PHE A 769 -5.04 -26.69 -15.18
N GLY A 770 -5.81 -26.47 -16.25
CA GLY A 770 -6.27 -25.15 -16.64
C GLY A 770 -7.65 -24.83 -16.06
N CYS A 771 -8.02 -23.55 -16.00
CA CYS A 771 -9.36 -23.14 -15.57
C CYS A 771 -9.92 -21.93 -16.35
N GLY A 772 -11.24 -21.88 -16.49
CA GLY A 772 -11.95 -20.82 -17.20
C GLY A 772 -13.43 -21.14 -17.41
N THR A 773 -14.28 -20.14 -17.68
CA THR A 773 -15.75 -20.32 -17.76
C THR A 773 -16.21 -21.43 -18.71
N GLY A 774 -15.50 -21.63 -19.82
CA GLY A 774 -15.84 -22.66 -20.82
C GLY A 774 -15.79 -24.08 -20.23
N VAL A 775 -14.68 -24.42 -19.59
CA VAL A 775 -14.35 -25.77 -19.10
C VAL A 775 -14.54 -25.96 -17.60
N MET A 776 -14.68 -24.87 -16.84
CA MET A 776 -14.45 -24.77 -15.39
C MET A 776 -13.02 -25.18 -15.01
N VAL A 777 -12.72 -26.47 -15.08
CA VAL A 777 -11.42 -27.07 -14.78
C VAL A 777 -11.09 -28.08 -15.90
N GLN A 778 -9.86 -28.02 -16.41
CA GLN A 778 -9.37 -28.87 -17.50
C GLN A 778 -8.09 -29.55 -17.04
N PRO A 779 -8.11 -30.86 -16.72
CA PRO A 779 -6.90 -31.60 -16.34
C PRO A 779 -5.89 -31.64 -17.49
N ILE A 780 -4.60 -31.67 -17.15
CA ILE A 780 -3.49 -31.77 -18.10
C ILE A 780 -2.73 -33.07 -17.82
N GLU A 781 -2.60 -33.94 -18.84
CA GLU A 781 -1.86 -35.20 -18.74
C GLU A 781 -0.43 -35.13 -19.25
N ALA A 782 -0.10 -34.14 -20.09
CA ALA A 782 1.25 -34.01 -20.62
C ALA A 782 1.56 -32.61 -21.12
N ILE A 783 2.85 -32.24 -21.03
CA ILE A 783 3.42 -31.03 -21.62
C ILE A 783 4.46 -31.43 -22.68
N GLY A 784 4.37 -30.86 -23.88
CA GLY A 784 5.44 -30.88 -24.87
C GLY A 784 6.38 -29.69 -24.69
N PHE A 785 7.68 -29.92 -24.51
CA PHE A 785 8.71 -28.88 -24.40
C PHE A 785 10.07 -29.39 -24.88
N ASN A 786 10.75 -28.62 -25.75
CA ASN A 786 12.07 -28.95 -26.32
C ASN A 786 12.17 -30.40 -26.84
N ASP A 787 11.27 -30.77 -27.75
CA ASP A 787 11.17 -32.10 -28.38
C ASP A 787 10.94 -33.28 -27.42
N LYS A 788 10.58 -33.00 -26.16
CA LYS A 788 10.25 -34.00 -25.15
C LYS A 788 8.80 -33.85 -24.70
N ILE A 789 8.21 -34.99 -24.32
CA ILE A 789 6.89 -35.06 -23.69
C ILE A 789 7.09 -35.39 -22.22
N TYR A 790 6.60 -34.51 -21.36
CA TYR A 790 6.61 -34.66 -19.90
C TYR A 790 5.21 -35.08 -19.45
N GLU A 791 5.06 -36.32 -19.03
CA GLU A 791 3.78 -36.87 -18.58
C GLU A 791 3.51 -36.50 -17.11
N VAL A 792 2.27 -36.11 -16.82
CA VAL A 792 1.77 -35.79 -15.49
C VAL A 792 0.79 -36.90 -15.09
N LYS A 793 1.02 -37.49 -13.92
CA LYS A 793 0.16 -38.57 -13.42
C LYS A 793 -1.23 -38.03 -13.10
N TYR A 794 -2.25 -38.83 -13.39
CA TYR A 794 -3.64 -38.59 -13.00
C TYR A 794 -4.30 -39.91 -12.64
N ASN A 795 -5.45 -39.86 -11.95
CA ASN A 795 -6.23 -41.05 -11.61
C ASN A 795 -7.09 -41.45 -12.83
N PRO A 796 -6.87 -42.60 -13.48
CA PRO A 796 -7.63 -43.00 -14.67
C PRO A 796 -9.14 -43.18 -14.41
N ASN A 797 -9.54 -43.49 -13.18
CA ASN A 797 -10.95 -43.63 -12.82
C ASN A 797 -11.67 -42.28 -12.73
N LEU A 798 -10.93 -41.22 -12.41
CA LEU A 798 -11.44 -39.84 -12.35
C LEU A 798 -11.19 -39.07 -13.64
N ASN A 799 -10.27 -39.56 -14.48
CA ASN A 799 -9.73 -38.84 -15.63
C ASN A 799 -9.22 -37.44 -15.24
N SER A 800 -8.67 -37.33 -14.04
CA SER A 800 -8.08 -36.11 -13.46
C SER A 800 -7.26 -36.50 -12.23
N GLY A 801 -6.54 -35.53 -11.65
CA GLY A 801 -6.08 -35.69 -10.28
C GLY A 801 -7.20 -35.45 -9.26
N GLU A 802 -6.94 -35.78 -7.99
CA GLU A 802 -7.92 -35.75 -6.90
C GLU A 802 -8.34 -34.32 -6.56
N LEU A 803 -7.36 -33.40 -6.44
CA LEU A 803 -7.66 -31.99 -6.16
C LEU A 803 -8.42 -31.35 -7.33
N THR A 804 -7.97 -31.64 -8.55
CA THR A 804 -8.63 -31.19 -9.79
C THR A 804 -10.09 -31.64 -9.82
N HIS A 805 -10.36 -32.90 -9.48
CA HIS A 805 -11.71 -33.46 -9.41
C HIS A 805 -12.56 -32.79 -8.33
N GLN A 806 -11.99 -32.61 -7.12
CA GLN A 806 -12.66 -31.98 -6.00
C GLN A 806 -13.06 -30.54 -6.33
N LEU A 807 -12.19 -29.75 -6.94
CA LEU A 807 -12.47 -28.38 -7.38
C LEU A 807 -13.58 -28.35 -8.43
N TYR A 808 -13.53 -29.25 -9.41
CA TYR A 808 -14.58 -29.39 -10.43
C TYR A 808 -15.94 -29.68 -9.80
N GLN A 809 -16.02 -30.67 -8.89
CA GLN A 809 -17.26 -31.03 -8.21
C GLN A 809 -17.83 -29.87 -7.39
N GLN A 810 -17.00 -29.19 -6.59
CA GLN A 810 -17.48 -28.06 -5.78
C GLN A 810 -17.99 -26.89 -6.63
N LEU A 811 -17.27 -26.53 -7.69
CA LEU A 811 -17.73 -25.48 -8.60
C LEU A 811 -19.05 -25.87 -9.28
N ASN A 812 -19.19 -27.12 -9.72
CA ASN A 812 -20.42 -27.62 -10.31
C ASN A 812 -21.59 -27.62 -9.32
N GLU A 813 -21.38 -28.05 -8.07
CA GLU A 813 -22.38 -28.02 -7.00
C GLU A 813 -22.84 -26.59 -6.69
N ILE A 814 -21.91 -25.63 -6.65
CA ILE A 814 -22.24 -24.22 -6.44
C ILE A 814 -23.06 -23.68 -7.63
N GLN A 815 -22.58 -23.89 -8.86
CA GLN A 815 -23.19 -23.34 -10.08
C GLN A 815 -24.59 -23.89 -10.37
N THR A 816 -24.80 -25.19 -10.12
CA THR A 816 -26.07 -25.87 -10.38
C THR A 816 -27.00 -25.86 -9.16
N GLY A 817 -26.56 -25.37 -8.00
CA GLY A 817 -27.38 -25.25 -6.80
C GLY A 817 -27.47 -26.49 -5.92
N GLY A 818 -26.54 -27.44 -6.08
CA GLY A 818 -26.32 -28.52 -5.11
C GLY A 818 -25.81 -28.00 -3.75
N LYS A 819 -25.12 -26.85 -3.75
CA LYS A 819 -24.67 -26.16 -2.55
C LYS A 819 -25.03 -24.66 -2.63
N PRO A 820 -25.79 -24.11 -1.67
CA PRO A 820 -26.01 -22.66 -1.58
C PRO A 820 -24.68 -21.91 -1.43
N HIS A 821 -24.51 -20.83 -2.16
CA HIS A 821 -23.30 -20.01 -2.12
C HIS A 821 -23.61 -18.55 -2.48
N GLU A 822 -22.90 -17.61 -1.85
CA GLU A 822 -22.97 -16.17 -2.15
C GLU A 822 -22.53 -15.78 -3.57
N TRP A 823 -21.89 -16.72 -4.29
CA TRP A 823 -21.40 -16.50 -5.66
C TRP A 823 -22.50 -16.65 -6.72
N ILE A 824 -23.71 -17.00 -6.28
CA ILE A 824 -24.84 -17.30 -7.15
C ILE A 824 -25.88 -16.20 -7.03
N SER A 825 -26.15 -15.53 -8.14
CA SER A 825 -27.34 -14.71 -8.32
C SER A 825 -28.48 -15.61 -8.81
N ILE A 826 -29.60 -15.61 -8.09
CA ILE A 826 -30.82 -16.32 -8.49
C ILE A 826 -31.71 -15.33 -9.25
N ILE A 827 -32.15 -15.74 -10.44
CA ILE A 827 -32.95 -14.93 -11.37
C ILE A 827 -34.44 -15.23 -11.24
#